data_AF-A0AAN6VJQ3-F1
#
_entry.id   AF-A0AAN6VJQ3-F1
#
_cell.length_a   1.000
_cell.length_b   1.000
_cell.length_c   1.000
_cell.angle_alpha   90.00
_cell.angle_beta   90.00
_cell.angle_gamma   90.00
#
_symmetry.space_group_name_H-M   'P 1'
#
loop_
_entity.id
_entity.type
_entity.pdbx_description
1 polymer ?
#
loop_
_entity_poly.entity_id
_entity_poly.type
_entity_poly.pdbx_seq_one_letter_code
_entity_poly.pdbx_strand_id
1 'polypeptide(L)'
;MRLRVLSCAICGWAIYDDEEFVSWKNEFRAVYSGPEGIVLTGVGIYTQDHPWDFIAPPDPSARWDDPGYEHPREDGFAAMAEDKRNGRRGFVFHDVCWSLLEQVFHPAPVPLVRVFEVCDSVPTAKTEVTINWGHDYSIINWGHDYGGLAPLKDVFFPWEERFANRQLPDGCLTTPYSAEPLAVSEVDEILASTWQAAPGGILPFKVSSGQDLFDLLPTELCLAVALYLPTPDALNARLASRSFWCIFSSQQFWASRFRGGLDRSWLFEARYLKDVRDWRGLYHRTTDGRIGQGLRNRKRIWDLIQDLAVLLELRLNGFSSALSPPWKAPSEESWMWVLAGGDMETREPFGSSQLRKGCRRLRSTQLAIPEGISQVSASTVRIGNSVYIAGITLATAVGEVLQLGYRGASERSVQVSGLTGFKVAAGLGGIHAIQCIGETGKPSAWLGCPDSAPKTERLAVGTRIAVLEVGVDGFRMVSIAVAPQLDTPAAYGHDRLRRSAIWYPDLPPANLNLNDDSFLQLQLYTGGYRPLVWVCFGGPGGIYLRHLTKMTVSGSGLRRIDFSFNTEVPAECRSFGRQEDRQEDRQEDSEHTEHTELIEFPIDGPGGEMIERVEIFQEYTSESDIYNVRWLRTEGILELLKIHTNRGRTCRIGTRPSARIVKKKRFSAAPGSAITGFFGAQYHYLGCPITALGVMTEPLGET
;
A
#
# COMPACT_ATOMS: atom_id res chain seq x y z
N MET A 1 -28.98 -16.78 6.77
CA MET A 1 -28.96 -15.91 5.57
C MET A 1 -28.33 -14.59 6.03
N ARG A 2 -27.16 -14.19 5.51
CA ARG A 2 -26.23 -13.23 6.15
C ARG A 2 -26.34 -11.78 5.62
N LEU A 3 -27.16 -10.88 6.18
CA LEU A 3 -27.31 -9.48 5.67
C LEU A 3 -25.98 -8.87 5.18
N ARG A 4 -25.98 -8.24 4.01
CA ARG A 4 -24.77 -7.59 3.46
C ARG A 4 -24.69 -6.16 3.96
N VAL A 5 -23.79 -5.93 4.91
CA VAL A 5 -23.52 -4.59 5.45
C VAL A 5 -22.31 -4.02 4.71
N LEU A 6 -22.47 -2.88 4.04
CA LEU A 6 -21.36 -2.21 3.36
C LEU A 6 -20.82 -1.08 4.23
N SER A 7 -19.53 -0.78 4.09
CA SER A 7 -18.95 0.42 4.71
C SER A 7 -18.95 1.58 3.72
N CYS A 8 -19.10 2.81 4.21
CA CYS A 8 -18.86 3.99 3.40
C CYS A 8 -17.40 4.01 2.92
N ALA A 9 -17.22 4.25 1.62
CA ALA A 9 -15.91 4.30 0.97
C ALA A 9 -14.98 5.42 1.49
N ILE A 10 -15.49 6.42 2.20
CA ILE A 10 -14.69 7.51 2.80
C ILE A 10 -14.38 7.24 4.27
N CYS A 11 -15.41 7.12 5.12
CA CYS A 11 -15.21 7.10 6.57
C CYS A 11 -15.00 5.70 7.15
N GLY A 12 -15.24 4.64 6.37
CA GLY A 12 -15.12 3.25 6.77
C GLY A 12 -16.20 2.77 7.77
N TRP A 13 -17.14 3.64 8.14
CA TRP A 13 -18.27 3.30 9.00
C TRP A 13 -19.32 2.52 8.23
N ALA A 14 -20.03 1.62 8.91
CA ALA A 14 -21.08 0.81 8.29
C ALA A 14 -22.27 1.66 7.84
N ILE A 15 -22.84 1.31 6.69
CA ILE A 15 -24.17 1.73 6.23
C ILE A 15 -25.09 0.55 6.54
N TYR A 16 -25.95 0.74 7.54
CA TYR A 16 -26.83 -0.30 8.06
C TYR A 16 -28.13 0.32 8.59
N ASP A 17 -29.18 -0.48 8.69
CA ASP A 17 -30.47 -0.05 9.23
C ASP A 17 -30.46 -0.12 10.76
N ASP A 18 -30.78 1.00 11.42
CA ASP A 18 -30.79 1.14 12.89
C ASP A 18 -32.24 1.03 13.40
N GLU A 19 -32.90 -0.08 13.04
CA GLU A 19 -34.22 -0.67 13.36
C GLU A 19 -35.40 0.20 13.88
N GLU A 20 -35.35 1.53 13.89
CA GLU A 20 -36.43 2.40 14.36
C GLU A 20 -36.25 3.90 14.00
N PHE A 21 -35.08 4.35 13.51
CA PHE A 21 -34.85 5.79 13.21
C PHE A 21 -34.04 6.07 11.93
N VAL A 22 -34.49 7.08 11.18
CA VAL A 22 -33.69 7.71 10.12
C VAL A 22 -32.49 8.40 10.77
N SER A 23 -31.29 8.07 10.31
CA SER A 23 -30.06 8.73 10.76
C SER A 23 -29.05 8.82 9.62
N TRP A 24 -28.01 9.65 9.76
CA TRP A 24 -26.95 9.72 8.75
C TRP A 24 -26.26 8.38 8.48
N LYS A 25 -26.38 7.40 9.39
CA LYS A 25 -25.76 6.08 9.28
C LYS A 25 -26.45 5.21 8.22
N ASN A 26 -27.74 5.41 7.97
CA ASN A 26 -28.50 4.65 6.97
C ASN A 26 -28.77 5.45 5.67
N GLU A 27 -28.58 6.77 5.68
CA GLU A 27 -28.62 7.60 4.46
C GLU A 27 -27.32 7.49 3.63
N PHE A 28 -27.48 7.27 2.33
CA PHE A 28 -26.34 7.08 1.43
C PHE A 28 -26.55 7.71 0.05
N ARG A 29 -25.43 7.97 -0.63
CA ARG A 29 -25.33 8.22 -2.07
C ARG A 29 -24.39 7.22 -2.71
N ALA A 30 -24.48 7.08 -4.02
CA ALA A 30 -23.55 6.26 -4.77
C ALA A 30 -23.04 6.93 -6.03
N VAL A 31 -21.77 6.67 -6.32
CA VAL A 31 -21.19 6.93 -7.65
C VAL A 31 -21.14 5.59 -8.37
N TYR A 32 -21.89 5.48 -9.46
CA TYR A 32 -21.97 4.22 -10.21
C TYR A 32 -21.72 4.42 -11.70
N SER A 33 -21.24 3.36 -12.35
CA SER A 33 -21.21 3.22 -13.81
C SER A 33 -22.54 2.69 -14.30
N GLY A 34 -23.22 3.46 -15.15
CA GLY A 34 -24.46 3.09 -15.83
C GLY A 34 -24.37 3.26 -17.36
N PRO A 35 -25.48 3.09 -18.07
CA PRO A 35 -25.53 3.24 -19.54
C PRO A 35 -25.12 4.63 -20.03
N GLU A 36 -25.39 5.67 -19.24
CA GLU A 36 -25.12 7.07 -19.58
C GLU A 36 -23.73 7.55 -19.15
N GLY A 37 -22.91 6.66 -18.56
CA GLY A 37 -21.59 6.98 -18.03
C GLY A 37 -21.50 6.81 -16.52
N ILE A 38 -20.61 7.59 -15.88
CA ILE A 38 -20.48 7.63 -14.43
C ILE A 38 -21.38 8.73 -13.88
N VAL A 39 -22.30 8.36 -12.99
CA VAL A 39 -23.31 9.28 -12.42
C VAL A 39 -23.36 9.17 -10.90
N LEU A 40 -23.88 10.22 -10.26
CA LEU A 40 -24.18 10.29 -8.83
C LEU A 40 -25.68 10.05 -8.62
N THR A 41 -26.06 9.32 -7.57
CA THR A 41 -27.47 9.16 -7.19
C THR A 41 -27.99 10.33 -6.35
N GLY A 42 -29.30 10.43 -6.24
CA GLY A 42 -29.98 11.08 -5.12
C GLY A 42 -29.68 10.38 -3.79
N VAL A 43 -30.33 10.84 -2.73
CA VAL A 43 -30.16 10.26 -1.38
C VAL A 43 -31.05 9.02 -1.25
N GLY A 44 -30.44 7.86 -1.05
CA GLY A 44 -31.12 6.63 -0.66
C GLY A 44 -31.11 6.44 0.86
N ILE A 45 -31.97 5.55 1.34
CA ILE A 45 -31.96 5.04 2.72
C ILE A 45 -31.81 3.52 2.68
N TYR A 46 -30.92 2.98 3.49
CA TYR A 46 -30.75 1.54 3.61
C TYR A 46 -31.71 0.99 4.67
N THR A 47 -32.60 0.09 4.26
CA THR A 47 -33.64 -0.51 5.12
C THR A 47 -33.58 -2.03 5.06
N GLN A 48 -34.02 -2.70 6.14
CA GLN A 48 -34.15 -4.15 6.18
C GLN A 48 -35.25 -4.70 5.26
N ASP A 49 -36.19 -3.87 4.80
CA ASP A 49 -37.28 -4.26 3.88
C ASP A 49 -36.77 -4.71 2.50
N HIS A 50 -35.60 -4.21 2.11
CA HIS A 50 -34.88 -4.62 0.92
C HIS A 50 -33.49 -5.08 1.31
N PRO A 51 -33.39 -6.18 2.10
CA PRO A 51 -32.10 -6.69 2.48
C PRO A 51 -31.37 -6.98 1.17
N TRP A 52 -30.08 -6.67 1.10
CA TRP A 52 -29.22 -6.87 -0.09
C TRP A 52 -29.26 -5.79 -1.18
N ASP A 53 -30.21 -4.86 -1.15
CA ASP A 53 -30.47 -3.95 -2.27
C ASP A 53 -30.12 -2.51 -1.93
N PHE A 54 -29.12 -1.95 -2.60
CA PHE A 54 -28.88 -0.50 -2.56
C PHE A 54 -29.70 0.16 -3.66
N ILE A 55 -30.76 0.86 -3.25
CA ILE A 55 -31.71 1.57 -4.12
C ILE A 55 -31.69 3.05 -3.74
N ALA A 56 -31.46 3.90 -4.73
CA ALA A 56 -31.46 5.35 -4.56
C ALA A 56 -31.98 6.02 -5.83
N PRO A 57 -32.66 7.17 -5.73
CA PRO A 57 -33.14 7.91 -6.89
C PRO A 57 -32.02 8.19 -7.90
N PRO A 58 -32.27 8.11 -9.21
CA PRO A 58 -31.26 8.39 -10.22
C PRO A 58 -30.93 9.89 -10.33
N ASP A 59 -31.86 10.78 -9.97
CA ASP A 59 -31.63 12.24 -9.93
C ASP A 59 -30.80 12.61 -8.69
N PRO A 60 -29.61 13.22 -8.84
CA PRO A 60 -28.79 13.70 -7.73
C PRO A 60 -29.51 14.64 -6.75
N SER A 61 -30.56 15.32 -7.20
CA SER A 61 -31.32 16.28 -6.40
C SER A 61 -32.47 15.65 -5.61
N ALA A 62 -32.83 14.41 -5.94
CA ALA A 62 -33.95 13.70 -5.31
C ALA A 62 -33.53 12.94 -4.04
N ARG A 63 -34.52 12.62 -3.21
CA ARG A 63 -34.37 11.89 -1.96
C ARG A 63 -35.36 10.74 -1.86
N TRP A 64 -35.03 9.81 -0.99
CA TRP A 64 -35.84 8.64 -0.69
C TRP A 64 -37.22 8.99 -0.10
N ASP A 65 -37.33 10.13 0.57
CA ASP A 65 -38.56 10.64 1.21
C ASP A 65 -39.33 11.65 0.34
N ASP A 66 -38.95 11.83 -0.93
CA ASP A 66 -39.67 12.71 -1.84
C ASP A 66 -41.08 12.16 -2.17
N PRO A 67 -42.12 13.03 -2.24
CA PRO A 67 -43.47 12.60 -2.56
C PRO A 67 -43.54 11.82 -3.89
N GLY A 68 -43.95 10.55 -3.83
CA GLY A 68 -44.14 9.68 -4.99
C GLY A 68 -42.94 8.79 -5.33
N TYR A 69 -41.86 8.82 -4.55
CA TYR A 69 -40.76 7.87 -4.68
C TYR A 69 -41.03 6.61 -3.85
N GLU A 70 -41.23 5.46 -4.51
CA GLU A 70 -41.55 4.17 -3.84
C GLU A 70 -40.38 3.15 -3.93
N HIS A 71 -39.13 3.63 -3.96
CA HIS A 71 -37.92 2.78 -4.03
C HIS A 71 -37.96 1.70 -5.13
N PRO A 72 -38.22 2.06 -6.39
CA PRO A 72 -38.36 1.11 -7.46
C PRO A 72 -37.10 0.23 -7.65
N ARG A 73 -37.27 -1.08 -7.84
CA ARG A 73 -36.14 -2.03 -7.93
C ARG A 73 -35.21 -1.76 -9.12
N GLU A 74 -35.71 -1.13 -10.18
CA GLU A 74 -34.97 -0.66 -11.34
C GLU A 74 -33.92 0.41 -10.99
N ASP A 75 -34.13 1.16 -9.91
CA ASP A 75 -33.15 2.12 -9.40
C ASP A 75 -31.99 1.46 -8.66
N GLY A 76 -32.16 0.18 -8.30
CA GLY A 76 -31.14 -0.61 -7.64
C GLY A 76 -29.86 -0.73 -8.46
N PHE A 77 -28.72 -0.67 -7.77
CA PHE A 77 -27.39 -0.88 -8.35
C PHE A 77 -26.58 -1.85 -7.50
N ALA A 78 -25.51 -2.38 -8.08
CA ALA A 78 -24.63 -3.29 -7.36
C ALA A 78 -23.54 -2.51 -6.63
N ALA A 79 -23.74 -2.30 -5.33
CA ALA A 79 -22.80 -1.58 -4.47
C ALA A 79 -21.60 -2.46 -4.09
N MET A 80 -20.38 -1.95 -4.31
CA MET A 80 -19.10 -2.61 -4.01
C MET A 80 -19.08 -4.06 -4.50
N ALA A 81 -19.63 -4.27 -5.69
CA ALA A 81 -19.88 -5.57 -6.28
C ALA A 81 -19.47 -5.60 -7.75
N GLU A 82 -19.25 -6.81 -8.27
CA GLU A 82 -18.80 -7.02 -9.65
C GLU A 82 -19.93 -7.05 -10.64
N ASP A 83 -20.97 -7.83 -10.30
CA ASP A 83 -22.13 -8.00 -11.14
C ASP A 83 -22.86 -6.68 -11.27
N LYS A 84 -23.25 -6.35 -12.48
CA LYS A 84 -24.10 -5.19 -12.71
C LYS A 84 -25.52 -5.57 -12.32
N ARG A 85 -26.10 -4.83 -11.39
CA ARG A 85 -27.54 -4.87 -11.17
C ARG A 85 -28.17 -3.80 -12.03
N ASN A 86 -29.15 -4.15 -12.86
CA ASN A 86 -29.77 -3.21 -13.81
C ASN A 86 -28.75 -2.49 -14.71
N GLY A 87 -27.64 -3.16 -15.06
CA GLY A 87 -26.54 -2.55 -15.82
C GLY A 87 -25.64 -1.59 -15.02
N ARG A 88 -25.86 -1.45 -13.70
CA ARG A 88 -25.20 -0.49 -12.80
C ARG A 88 -24.34 -1.17 -11.74
N ARG A 89 -23.14 -0.61 -11.51
CA ARG A 89 -22.24 -0.98 -10.40
C ARG A 89 -21.56 0.26 -9.84
N GLY A 90 -21.34 0.35 -8.53
CA GLY A 90 -20.79 1.56 -7.93
C GLY A 90 -20.29 1.42 -6.51
N PHE A 91 -19.89 2.56 -5.96
CA PHE A 91 -19.38 2.70 -4.60
C PHE A 91 -20.34 3.57 -3.79
N VAL A 92 -20.53 3.21 -2.52
CA VAL A 92 -21.48 3.87 -1.62
C VAL A 92 -20.76 4.75 -0.62
N PHE A 93 -21.40 5.86 -0.30
CA PHE A 93 -20.93 6.89 0.61
C PHE A 93 -22.10 7.28 1.52
N HIS A 94 -21.86 7.54 2.81
CA HIS A 94 -22.87 8.25 3.60
C HIS A 94 -23.16 9.61 2.95
N ASP A 95 -24.42 10.05 2.96
CA ASP A 95 -24.81 11.36 2.38
C ASP A 95 -24.01 12.52 3.02
N VAL A 96 -23.81 12.44 4.34
CA VAL A 96 -22.99 13.42 5.08
C VAL A 96 -21.52 13.39 4.67
N CYS A 97 -20.95 12.22 4.38
CA CYS A 97 -19.57 12.10 3.91
C CYS A 97 -19.42 12.68 2.49
N TRP A 98 -20.42 12.48 1.63
CA TRP A 98 -20.47 13.08 0.30
C TRP A 98 -20.58 14.61 0.38
N SER A 99 -21.43 15.12 1.25
CA SER A 99 -21.57 16.57 1.51
C SER A 99 -20.25 17.20 1.97
N LEU A 100 -19.50 16.53 2.85
CA LEU A 100 -18.17 16.99 3.26
C LEU A 100 -17.16 16.98 2.09
N LEU A 101 -17.24 15.99 1.20
CA LEU A 101 -16.40 15.93 -0.01
C LEU A 101 -16.71 17.11 -0.94
N GLU A 102 -17.98 17.47 -1.12
CA GLU A 102 -18.38 18.66 -1.88
C GLU A 102 -17.83 19.94 -1.26
N GLN A 103 -17.80 20.07 0.07
CA GLN A 103 -17.18 21.21 0.74
C GLN A 103 -15.67 21.30 0.52
N VAL A 104 -14.97 20.18 0.30
CA VAL A 104 -13.54 20.20 -0.04
C VAL A 104 -13.32 20.71 -1.47
N PHE A 105 -14.15 20.29 -2.43
CA PHE A 105 -14.02 20.70 -3.83
C PHE A 105 -14.65 22.07 -4.15
N HIS A 106 -15.51 22.59 -3.27
CA HIS A 106 -16.20 23.87 -3.49
C HIS A 106 -15.23 25.02 -3.86
N PRO A 107 -15.52 25.81 -4.92
CA PRO A 107 -16.77 25.85 -5.69
C PRO A 107 -16.81 24.88 -6.90
N ALA A 108 -15.75 24.12 -7.14
CA ALA A 108 -15.73 23.13 -8.21
C ALA A 108 -16.60 21.91 -7.84
N PRO A 109 -17.21 21.23 -8.83
CA PRO A 109 -17.90 19.98 -8.59
C PRO A 109 -16.90 18.85 -8.30
N VAL A 110 -17.35 17.84 -7.56
CA VAL A 110 -16.58 16.60 -7.34
C VAL A 110 -16.41 15.86 -8.68
N PRO A 111 -15.18 15.46 -9.07
CA PRO A 111 -14.93 14.80 -10.34
C PRO A 111 -15.39 13.34 -10.31
N LEU A 112 -16.66 13.06 -10.65
CA LEU A 112 -17.30 11.74 -10.52
C LEU A 112 -16.53 10.60 -11.20
N VAL A 113 -16.02 10.84 -12.42
CA VAL A 113 -15.23 9.84 -13.16
C VAL A 113 -13.97 9.45 -12.38
N ARG A 114 -13.29 10.44 -11.78
CA ARG A 114 -12.08 10.20 -10.96
C ARG A 114 -12.43 9.44 -9.69
N VAL A 115 -13.53 9.78 -9.02
CA VAL A 115 -14.00 9.04 -7.84
C VAL A 115 -14.20 7.56 -8.18
N PHE A 116 -14.88 7.28 -9.28
CA PHE A 116 -15.11 5.90 -9.71
C PHE A 116 -13.81 5.17 -10.07
N GLU A 117 -12.93 5.78 -10.88
CA GLU A 117 -11.64 5.18 -11.28
C GLU A 117 -10.73 4.89 -10.07
N VAL A 118 -10.66 5.83 -9.12
CA VAL A 118 -9.85 5.67 -7.91
C VAL A 118 -10.41 4.54 -7.04
N CYS A 119 -11.72 4.54 -6.76
CA CYS A 119 -12.34 3.48 -5.96
C CYS A 119 -12.24 2.09 -6.64
N ASP A 120 -12.39 1.99 -7.96
CA ASP A 120 -12.28 0.72 -8.71
C ASP A 120 -10.83 0.20 -8.83
N SER A 121 -9.85 0.99 -8.38
CA SER A 121 -8.43 0.64 -8.36
C SER A 121 -7.92 0.16 -7.01
N VAL A 122 -8.77 0.22 -5.98
CA VAL A 122 -8.41 -0.15 -4.61
C VAL A 122 -9.09 -1.47 -4.25
N PRO A 123 -8.38 -2.42 -3.61
CA PRO A 123 -8.98 -3.68 -3.23
C PRO A 123 -10.15 -3.53 -2.27
N THR A 124 -11.14 -4.41 -2.38
CA THR A 124 -12.22 -4.54 -1.39
C THR A 124 -11.95 -5.72 -0.47
N ALA A 125 -11.75 -5.45 0.81
CA ALA A 125 -11.58 -6.49 1.81
C ALA A 125 -12.96 -7.03 2.23
N LYS A 126 -13.10 -8.36 2.24
CA LYS A 126 -14.19 -9.05 2.95
C LYS A 126 -13.68 -9.37 4.34
N THR A 127 -14.29 -8.82 5.38
CA THR A 127 -13.92 -9.19 6.73
C THR A 127 -14.70 -10.44 7.12
N GLU A 128 -14.01 -11.54 7.41
CA GLU A 128 -14.61 -12.69 8.09
C GLU A 128 -14.71 -12.35 9.57
N VAL A 129 -15.80 -11.70 10.00
CA VAL A 129 -16.02 -11.42 11.42
C VAL A 129 -17.40 -11.91 11.81
N THR A 130 -17.37 -13.01 12.55
CA THR A 130 -18.35 -13.42 13.55
C THR A 130 -18.40 -12.37 14.68
N ILE A 131 -19.14 -11.30 14.47
CA ILE A 131 -19.90 -10.68 15.57
C ILE A 131 -21.23 -11.47 15.62
N ASN A 132 -21.86 -11.57 16.79
CA ASN A 132 -23.14 -12.27 17.10
C ASN A 132 -24.36 -11.99 16.18
N TRP A 133 -24.16 -11.37 15.02
CA TRP A 133 -25.17 -10.98 14.04
C TRP A 133 -25.07 -11.72 12.68
N GLY A 134 -23.99 -12.45 12.37
CA GLY A 134 -23.89 -13.19 11.10
C GLY A 134 -23.72 -12.31 9.85
N HIS A 135 -23.02 -11.19 10.01
CA HIS A 135 -22.58 -10.14 9.07
C HIS A 135 -21.50 -10.44 8.01
N ASP A 136 -21.71 -10.36 6.69
CA ASP A 136 -20.60 -10.21 5.72
C ASP A 136 -20.36 -8.71 5.44
N TYR A 137 -19.24 -8.15 5.93
CA TYR A 137 -18.88 -6.74 5.68
C TYR A 137 -17.89 -6.58 4.53
N SER A 138 -18.14 -5.61 3.65
CA SER A 138 -17.18 -5.20 2.60
C SER A 138 -16.74 -3.75 2.80
N ILE A 139 -15.43 -3.51 2.75
CA ILE A 139 -14.80 -2.20 2.93
C ILE A 139 -13.68 -1.99 1.90
N ILE A 140 -13.47 -0.75 1.46
CA ILE A 140 -12.34 -0.39 0.60
C ILE A 140 -11.04 -0.41 1.42
N ASN A 141 -9.98 -0.98 0.89
CA ASN A 141 -8.68 -1.03 1.54
C ASN A 141 -7.78 0.11 1.03
N TRP A 142 -7.93 1.30 1.61
CA TRP A 142 -7.04 2.44 1.33
C TRP A 142 -5.65 2.33 1.97
N GLY A 143 -5.30 1.18 2.58
CA GLY A 143 -4.01 1.01 3.26
C GLY A 143 -3.82 1.85 4.54
N HIS A 144 -4.91 2.43 5.07
CA HIS A 144 -4.94 3.18 6.33
C HIS A 144 -6.02 2.66 7.28
N ASP A 145 -5.97 3.08 8.54
CA ASP A 145 -6.87 2.66 9.61
C ASP A 145 -8.20 3.43 9.68
N TYR A 146 -8.52 4.26 8.68
CA TYR A 146 -9.71 5.13 8.66
C TYR A 146 -9.76 6.11 9.85
N GLY A 147 -8.59 6.59 10.27
CA GLY A 147 -8.45 7.50 11.40
C GLY A 147 -8.72 6.80 12.73
N GLY A 148 -8.16 5.61 12.90
CA GLY A 148 -8.27 4.75 14.10
C GLY A 148 -9.51 3.85 14.17
N LEU A 149 -10.33 3.80 13.12
CA LEU A 149 -11.55 2.99 13.10
C LEU A 149 -11.29 1.50 12.81
N ALA A 150 -10.24 1.19 12.07
CA ALA A 150 -9.88 -0.17 11.65
C ALA A 150 -8.45 -0.50 12.09
N PRO A 151 -8.23 -1.44 13.04
CA PRO A 151 -6.88 -1.79 13.48
C PRO A 151 -6.08 -2.41 12.34
N LEU A 152 -4.79 -2.06 12.28
CA LEU A 152 -3.82 -2.67 11.36
C LEU A 152 -3.04 -3.75 12.13
N LYS A 153 -2.87 -4.93 11.52
CA LYS A 153 -2.03 -6.00 12.09
C LYS A 153 -0.59 -5.87 11.60
N ASP A 154 0.38 -6.05 12.51
CA ASP A 154 1.82 -6.01 12.20
C ASP A 154 2.39 -7.36 11.72
N VAL A 155 1.55 -8.38 11.59
CA VAL A 155 1.93 -9.73 11.16
C VAL A 155 2.20 -9.80 9.64
N PHE A 156 1.80 -8.78 8.91
CA PHE A 156 1.97 -8.72 7.47
C PHE A 156 3.39 -8.34 7.07
N PHE A 157 3.86 -8.86 5.93
CA PHE A 157 5.06 -8.29 5.33
C PHE A 157 4.80 -6.82 5.00
N PRO A 158 5.82 -5.93 5.08
CA PRO A 158 5.58 -4.49 5.00
C PRO A 158 4.92 -4.00 3.71
N TRP A 159 5.08 -4.73 2.61
CA TRP A 159 4.49 -4.48 1.28
C TRP A 159 3.10 -5.09 1.08
N GLU A 160 2.57 -5.76 2.11
CA GLU A 160 1.25 -6.38 2.06
C GLU A 160 0.14 -5.55 2.67
N GLU A 161 -1.08 -5.92 2.31
CA GLU A 161 -2.31 -5.29 2.79
C GLU A 161 -2.53 -5.63 4.27
N ARG A 162 -2.49 -4.62 5.15
CA ARG A 162 -2.42 -4.79 6.62
C ARG A 162 -3.77 -4.88 7.35
N PHE A 163 -4.85 -5.23 6.65
CA PHE A 163 -6.18 -5.26 7.29
C PHE A 163 -6.36 -6.50 8.16
N ALA A 164 -6.73 -6.29 9.43
CA ALA A 164 -7.14 -7.35 10.33
C ALA A 164 -8.59 -7.83 10.02
N ASN A 165 -8.89 -9.10 10.27
CA ASN A 165 -10.28 -9.51 10.51
C ASN A 165 -10.78 -8.71 11.74
N ARG A 166 -11.76 -7.84 11.50
CA ARG A 166 -12.16 -6.74 12.39
C ARG A 166 -13.02 -7.20 13.57
N GLN A 167 -12.46 -7.38 14.76
CA GLN A 167 -13.23 -7.02 15.95
C GLN A 167 -13.24 -5.47 16.02
N LEU A 168 -14.41 -4.84 16.03
CA LEU A 168 -14.48 -3.40 16.33
C LEU A 168 -13.82 -3.18 17.70
N PRO A 169 -13.02 -2.11 17.88
CA PRO A 169 -12.47 -1.82 19.20
C PRO A 169 -13.60 -1.75 20.23
N ASP A 170 -13.39 -2.34 21.40
CA ASP A 170 -14.36 -2.24 22.49
C ASP A 170 -14.75 -0.78 22.73
N GLY A 171 -16.06 -0.52 22.83
CA GLY A 171 -16.58 0.84 23.01
C GLY A 171 -16.67 1.66 21.72
N CYS A 172 -16.57 1.08 20.52
CA CYS A 172 -16.72 1.80 19.25
C CYS A 172 -18.00 2.67 19.14
N LEU A 173 -19.09 2.30 19.83
CA LEU A 173 -20.32 3.12 19.91
C LEU A 173 -20.18 4.36 20.80
N THR A 174 -19.18 4.39 21.70
CA THR A 174 -18.82 5.48 22.62
C THR A 174 -17.66 6.36 22.12
N THR A 175 -17.06 5.99 20.99
CA THR A 175 -16.01 6.74 20.27
C THR A 175 -16.63 7.77 19.31
N PRO A 176 -15.88 8.74 18.75
CA PRO A 176 -16.46 9.75 17.85
C PRO A 176 -17.13 9.16 16.60
N TYR A 177 -16.83 7.92 16.20
CA TYR A 177 -17.19 7.38 14.91
C TYR A 177 -18.70 7.31 14.63
N SER A 178 -19.52 7.16 15.67
CA SER A 178 -20.99 7.06 15.58
C SER A 178 -21.71 8.41 15.63
N ALA A 179 -21.00 9.50 15.98
CA ALA A 179 -21.57 10.83 16.11
C ALA A 179 -21.76 11.51 14.74
N GLU A 180 -22.88 12.22 14.58
CA GLU A 180 -23.19 13.00 13.36
C GLU A 180 -22.08 14.01 13.05
N PRO A 181 -21.38 13.90 11.90
CA PRO A 181 -20.29 14.80 11.57
C PRO A 181 -20.73 16.14 10.98
N LEU A 182 -21.90 16.25 10.33
CA LEU A 182 -22.30 17.46 9.58
C LEU A 182 -23.22 18.39 10.38
N ALA A 183 -24.25 17.87 11.04
CA ALA A 183 -25.17 18.67 11.84
C ALA A 183 -24.72 18.78 13.31
N VAL A 184 -23.67 19.59 13.56
CA VAL A 184 -23.08 19.74 14.90
C VAL A 184 -23.44 21.09 15.51
N SER A 185 -24.31 21.09 16.52
CA SER A 185 -24.77 22.31 17.21
C SER A 185 -23.64 23.17 17.81
N GLU A 186 -22.52 22.52 18.16
CA GLU A 186 -21.32 23.17 18.69
C GLU A 186 -20.69 24.19 17.70
N VAL A 187 -20.90 24.01 16.39
CA VAL A 187 -20.32 24.89 15.35
C VAL A 187 -20.82 26.32 15.54
N ASP A 188 -22.13 26.51 15.67
CA ASP A 188 -22.73 27.83 15.82
C ASP A 188 -22.24 28.51 17.11
N GLU A 189 -22.07 27.76 18.21
CA GLU A 189 -21.56 28.28 19.47
C GLU A 189 -20.07 28.68 19.39
N ILE A 190 -19.26 27.91 18.66
CA ILE A 190 -17.85 28.22 18.41
C ILE A 190 -17.75 29.50 17.59
N LEU A 191 -18.54 29.60 16.52
CA LEU A 191 -18.53 30.71 15.58
C LEU A 191 -19.18 31.97 16.15
N ALA A 192 -20.24 31.90 16.95
CA ALA A 192 -20.89 33.08 17.53
C ALA A 192 -20.02 33.82 18.55
N SER A 193 -19.08 33.12 19.20
CA SER A 193 -18.26 33.72 20.25
C SER A 193 -17.31 34.79 19.70
N THR A 194 -17.48 36.05 20.12
CA THR A 194 -16.58 37.18 19.82
C THR A 194 -15.73 37.45 21.05
N TRP A 195 -14.40 37.35 20.91
CA TRP A 195 -13.46 37.54 22.02
C TRP A 195 -12.63 38.81 21.83
N GLN A 196 -12.43 39.52 22.93
CA GLN A 196 -11.61 40.72 23.02
C GLN A 196 -10.17 40.38 22.63
N ALA A 197 -9.57 41.24 21.81
CA ALA A 197 -8.20 41.10 21.32
C ALA A 197 -7.24 40.79 22.48
N ALA A 198 -6.32 39.85 22.26
CA ALA A 198 -5.22 39.63 23.18
C ALA A 198 -4.53 40.97 23.49
N PRO A 199 -4.17 41.26 24.76
CA PRO A 199 -3.45 42.47 25.09
C PRO A 199 -2.21 42.57 24.20
N GLY A 200 -2.04 43.72 23.55
CA GLY A 200 -1.01 43.97 22.55
C GLY A 200 0.34 43.43 23.00
N GLY A 201 0.83 42.41 22.30
CA GLY A 201 2.15 41.86 22.57
C GLY A 201 3.20 42.93 22.39
N ILE A 202 3.99 43.19 23.43
CA ILE A 202 5.17 44.05 23.37
C ILE A 202 6.02 43.61 22.17
N LEU A 203 6.22 44.50 21.20
CA LEU A 203 7.16 44.29 20.10
C LEU A 203 8.56 44.12 20.71
N PRO A 204 9.23 42.97 20.59
CA PRO A 204 10.60 42.86 21.04
C PRO A 204 11.46 43.75 20.15
N PHE A 205 12.30 44.56 20.81
CA PHE A 205 13.33 45.37 20.17
C PHE A 205 14.24 44.46 19.32
N LYS A 206 14.44 44.77 18.03
CA LYS A 206 15.41 44.08 17.16
C LYS A 206 16.82 44.32 17.72
N VAL A 207 17.38 43.33 18.39
CA VAL A 207 18.84 43.26 18.61
C VAL A 207 19.35 42.14 17.72
N SER A 208 19.94 42.50 16.58
CA SER A 208 20.56 41.54 15.66
C SER A 208 21.75 40.86 16.34
N SER A 209 21.73 39.54 16.41
CA SER A 209 22.89 38.75 16.84
C SER A 209 23.87 38.48 15.70
N GLY A 210 23.54 38.88 14.46
CA GLY A 210 24.40 38.75 13.28
C GLY A 210 24.58 37.32 12.75
N GLN A 211 23.96 36.32 13.39
CA GLN A 211 24.05 34.89 13.01
C GLN A 211 22.79 34.34 12.34
N ASP A 212 21.64 35.01 12.46
CA ASP A 212 20.38 34.56 11.88
C ASP A 212 20.22 35.13 10.46
N LEU A 213 20.29 34.26 9.44
CA LEU A 213 20.13 34.67 8.04
C LEU A 213 18.71 35.17 7.73
N PHE A 214 17.70 34.78 8.52
CA PHE A 214 16.33 35.28 8.36
C PHE A 214 16.18 36.73 8.80
N ASP A 215 17.12 37.29 9.58
CA ASP A 215 17.13 38.73 9.93
C ASP A 215 17.29 39.63 8.70
N LEU A 216 17.79 39.09 7.58
CA LEU A 216 17.91 39.76 6.29
C LEU A 216 16.57 39.86 5.54
N LEU A 217 15.57 39.04 5.91
CA LEU A 217 14.26 39.05 5.27
C LEU A 217 13.34 40.09 5.93
N PRO A 218 12.53 40.82 5.15
CA PRO A 218 11.40 41.57 5.69
C PRO A 218 10.42 40.67 6.43
N THR A 219 9.76 41.22 7.44
CA THR A 219 8.79 40.49 8.29
C THR A 219 7.64 39.91 7.46
N GLU A 220 7.27 40.57 6.37
CA GLU A 220 6.26 40.12 5.41
C GLU A 220 6.68 38.81 4.73
N LEU A 221 7.96 38.65 4.39
CA LEU A 221 8.48 37.41 3.79
C LEU A 221 8.56 36.29 4.83
N CYS A 222 8.97 36.60 6.07
CA CYS A 222 8.93 35.61 7.16
C CYS A 222 7.49 35.14 7.45
N LEU A 223 6.52 36.05 7.45
CA LEU A 223 5.10 35.71 7.57
C LEU A 223 4.61 34.90 6.37
N ALA A 224 4.99 35.27 5.14
CA ALA A 224 4.65 34.51 3.94
C ALA A 224 5.19 33.07 4.02
N VAL A 225 6.46 32.89 4.38
CA VAL A 225 7.05 31.57 4.60
C VAL A 225 6.25 30.79 5.65
N ALA A 226 5.93 31.41 6.79
CA ALA A 226 5.15 30.77 7.84
C ALA A 226 3.74 30.35 7.40
N LEU A 227 3.10 31.10 6.49
CA LEU A 227 1.80 30.72 5.93
C LEU A 227 1.84 29.40 5.15
N TYR A 228 2.99 29.02 4.57
CA TYR A 228 3.17 27.76 3.86
C TYR A 228 3.64 26.60 4.75
N LEU A 229 4.04 26.87 6.00
CA LEU A 229 4.49 25.83 6.92
C LEU A 229 3.32 25.19 7.68
N PRO A 230 3.40 23.88 8.01
CA PRO A 230 2.57 23.30 9.05
C PRO A 230 2.70 24.09 10.36
N THR A 231 1.64 24.17 11.15
CA THR A 231 1.67 24.95 12.39
C THR A 231 2.76 24.52 13.38
N PRO A 232 3.03 23.23 13.60
CA PRO A 232 4.17 22.82 14.43
C PRO A 232 5.50 23.40 13.94
N ASP A 233 5.74 23.38 12.63
CA ASP A 233 6.96 23.90 12.03
C ASP A 233 7.04 25.42 12.09
N ALA A 234 5.93 26.13 11.87
CA ALA A 234 5.87 27.57 12.05
C ALA A 234 6.14 27.99 13.51
N LEU A 235 5.64 27.22 14.48
CA LEU A 235 5.91 27.45 15.91
C LEU A 235 7.35 27.08 16.27
N ASN A 236 7.92 26.01 15.71
CA ASN A 236 9.31 25.61 15.89
C ASN A 236 10.29 26.60 15.25
N ALA A 237 9.97 27.14 14.07
CA ALA A 237 10.74 28.21 13.43
C ALA A 237 10.85 29.43 14.35
N ARG A 238 9.81 29.71 15.14
CA ARG A 238 9.79 30.75 16.16
C ARG A 238 10.74 30.52 17.33
N LEU A 239 10.97 29.25 17.66
CA LEU A 239 11.94 28.84 18.68
C LEU A 239 13.37 28.86 18.12
N ALA A 240 13.53 28.52 16.85
CA ALA A 240 14.83 28.47 16.17
C ALA A 240 15.34 29.84 15.72
N SER A 241 14.46 30.76 15.34
CA SER A 241 14.80 32.08 14.79
C SER A 241 13.86 33.17 15.31
N ARG A 242 14.45 34.28 15.76
CA ARG A 242 13.69 35.43 16.29
C ARG A 242 12.93 36.17 15.20
N SER A 243 13.36 36.08 13.95
CA SER A 243 12.70 36.70 12.81
C SER A 243 11.25 36.21 12.61
N PHE A 244 10.92 35.02 13.12
CA PHE A 244 9.58 34.46 13.07
C PHE A 244 8.69 34.82 14.28
N TRP A 245 9.19 35.56 15.28
CA TRP A 245 8.46 35.83 16.54
C TRP A 245 7.05 36.40 16.35
N CYS A 246 6.88 37.27 15.35
CA CYS A 246 5.60 37.93 15.07
C CYS A 246 4.49 36.99 14.60
N ILE A 247 4.81 35.78 14.10
CA ILE A 247 3.81 34.80 13.62
C ILE A 247 2.74 34.56 14.69
N PHE A 248 3.16 34.42 15.94
CA PHE A 248 2.25 34.01 17.02
C PHE A 248 1.12 35.00 17.29
N SER A 249 1.36 36.29 17.04
CA SER A 249 0.36 37.35 17.19
C SER A 249 -0.34 37.69 15.87
N SER A 250 0.05 37.06 14.75
CA SER A 250 -0.49 37.35 13.43
C SER A 250 -1.86 36.70 13.24
N GLN A 251 -2.90 37.52 13.17
CA GLN A 251 -4.25 37.07 12.86
C GLN A 251 -4.36 36.50 11.44
N GLN A 252 -3.53 36.98 10.50
CA GLN A 252 -3.47 36.42 9.14
C GLN A 252 -2.94 34.99 9.14
N PHE A 253 -1.90 34.71 9.95
CA PHE A 253 -1.39 33.35 10.12
C PHE A 253 -2.46 32.43 10.67
N TRP A 254 -3.10 32.80 11.77
CA TRP A 254 -4.15 31.97 12.38
C TRP A 254 -5.38 31.80 11.48
N ALA A 255 -5.79 32.86 10.77
CA ALA A 255 -6.87 32.78 9.79
C ALA A 255 -6.57 31.79 8.67
N SER A 256 -5.31 31.71 8.22
CA SER A 256 -4.91 30.79 7.17
C SER A 256 -5.14 29.32 7.53
N ARG A 257 -5.07 28.95 8.83
CA ARG A 257 -5.25 27.57 9.30
C ARG A 257 -6.66 27.01 9.05
N PHE A 258 -7.65 27.89 8.85
CA PHE A 258 -9.03 27.54 8.53
C PHE A 258 -9.30 27.51 7.02
N ARG A 259 -8.30 27.83 6.19
CA ARG A 259 -8.38 27.81 4.73
C ARG A 259 -7.85 26.49 4.18
N GLY A 260 -8.20 26.20 2.92
CA GLY A 260 -8.10 24.90 2.26
C GLY A 260 -6.87 24.05 2.62
N GLY A 261 -7.13 22.79 2.98
CA GLY A 261 -6.11 21.75 3.21
C GLY A 261 -5.26 21.92 4.47
N LEU A 262 -5.53 22.92 5.32
CA LEU A 262 -4.75 23.21 6.53
C LEU A 262 -5.47 22.75 7.81
N ASP A 263 -4.83 22.93 8.96
CA ASP A 263 -5.12 22.35 10.27
C ASP A 263 -6.57 22.32 10.75
N ARG A 264 -7.38 23.32 10.36
CA ARG A 264 -8.77 23.53 10.80
C ARG A 264 -9.72 23.75 9.63
N SER A 265 -9.32 23.34 8.43
CA SER A 265 -10.15 23.47 7.23
C SER A 265 -11.45 22.68 7.30
N TRP A 266 -11.57 21.71 8.22
CA TRP A 266 -12.79 20.98 8.57
C TRP A 266 -13.90 21.86 9.16
N LEU A 267 -13.55 23.04 9.68
CA LEU A 267 -14.51 24.09 10.05
C LEU A 267 -14.73 25.01 8.84
N PHE A 268 -15.28 24.45 7.77
CA PHE A 268 -15.40 25.12 6.47
C PHE A 268 -16.32 26.34 6.49
N GLU A 269 -17.23 26.43 7.46
CA GLU A 269 -18.10 27.59 7.71
C GLU A 269 -17.27 28.86 7.98
N ALA A 270 -16.05 28.69 8.51
CA ALA A 270 -15.12 29.79 8.75
C ALA A 270 -14.74 30.56 7.47
N ARG A 271 -14.91 29.96 6.28
CA ARG A 271 -14.65 30.60 4.97
C ARG A 271 -15.59 31.77 4.70
N TYR A 272 -16.79 31.74 5.28
CA TYR A 272 -17.83 32.75 5.07
C TYR A 272 -17.82 33.86 6.12
N LEU A 273 -16.93 33.78 7.11
CA LEU A 273 -16.77 34.83 8.11
C LEU A 273 -16.12 36.07 7.46
N LYS A 274 -16.84 37.18 7.50
CA LYS A 274 -16.41 38.47 6.92
C LYS A 274 -15.76 39.41 7.93
N ASP A 275 -15.83 39.09 9.22
CA ASP A 275 -15.54 40.03 10.31
C ASP A 275 -14.12 39.93 10.90
N VAL A 276 -13.66 41.03 11.49
CA VAL A 276 -12.47 41.10 12.36
C VAL A 276 -12.71 40.19 13.58
N ARG A 277 -11.96 39.09 13.68
CA ARG A 277 -12.05 38.09 14.75
C ARG A 277 -10.67 37.74 15.29
N ASP A 278 -10.63 37.31 16.55
CA ASP A 278 -9.49 36.59 17.11
C ASP A 278 -9.43 35.14 16.57
N TRP A 279 -8.78 34.97 15.42
CA TRP A 279 -8.50 33.67 14.79
C TRP A 279 -7.62 32.78 15.65
N ARG A 280 -6.75 33.36 16.46
CA ARG A 280 -5.93 32.61 17.40
C ARG A 280 -6.79 31.99 18.49
N GLY A 281 -7.69 32.77 19.09
CA GLY A 281 -8.66 32.29 20.07
C GLY A 281 -9.52 31.16 19.50
N LEU A 282 -10.00 31.31 18.26
CA LEU A 282 -10.75 30.27 17.55
C LEU A 282 -9.91 28.99 17.36
N TYR A 283 -8.64 29.11 16.96
CA TYR A 283 -7.72 27.98 16.83
C TYR A 283 -7.54 27.23 18.16
N HIS A 284 -7.41 27.95 19.27
CA HIS A 284 -7.30 27.34 20.60
C HIS A 284 -8.58 26.60 21.01
N ARG A 285 -9.77 27.13 20.71
CA ARG A 285 -11.05 26.47 21.03
C ARG A 285 -11.28 25.20 20.22
N THR A 286 -10.76 25.14 19.01
CA THR A 286 -10.89 23.98 18.11
C THR A 286 -9.79 22.93 18.32
N THR A 287 -9.20 22.89 19.51
CA THR A 287 -8.24 21.83 19.89
C THR A 287 -9.00 20.57 20.31
N ASP A 288 -8.45 19.38 20.03
CA ASP A 288 -9.14 18.09 20.23
C ASP A 288 -9.74 17.92 21.64
N GLY A 289 -9.06 18.38 22.68
CA GLY A 289 -9.54 18.31 24.06
C GLY A 289 -10.74 19.23 24.39
N ARG A 290 -11.14 20.11 23.47
CA ARG A 290 -12.21 21.11 23.66
C ARG A 290 -13.41 20.93 22.75
N ILE A 291 -13.29 20.07 21.74
CA ILE A 291 -14.36 19.80 20.78
C ILE A 291 -15.10 18.50 21.13
N GLY A 292 -16.41 18.50 20.88
CA GLY A 292 -17.28 17.34 21.07
C GLY A 292 -17.06 16.22 20.06
N GLN A 293 -17.75 15.10 20.26
CA GLN A 293 -17.56 13.89 19.45
C GLN A 293 -17.93 14.10 17.97
N GLY A 294 -18.98 14.87 17.66
CA GLY A 294 -19.38 15.19 16.28
C GLY A 294 -18.27 15.93 15.51
N LEU A 295 -17.67 16.96 16.12
CA LEU A 295 -16.55 17.68 15.50
C LEU A 295 -15.28 16.83 15.39
N ARG A 296 -15.01 15.94 16.36
CA ARG A 296 -13.90 14.98 16.25
C ARG A 296 -14.12 14.02 15.08
N ASN A 297 -15.36 13.54 14.89
CA ASN A 297 -15.70 12.70 13.74
C ASN A 297 -15.58 13.47 12.43
N ARG A 298 -16.08 14.71 12.38
CA ARG A 298 -15.93 15.60 11.22
C ARG A 298 -14.47 15.78 10.85
N LYS A 299 -13.62 16.14 11.82
CA LYS A 299 -12.17 16.30 11.61
C LYS A 299 -11.55 15.03 11.04
N ARG A 300 -11.83 13.86 11.64
CA ARG A 300 -11.38 12.56 11.15
C ARG A 300 -11.78 12.32 9.69
N ILE A 301 -13.08 12.47 9.37
CA ILE A 301 -13.60 12.25 8.02
C ILE A 301 -13.00 13.26 7.04
N TRP A 302 -12.85 14.50 7.46
CA TRP A 302 -12.24 15.56 6.66
C TRP A 302 -10.79 15.26 6.30
N ASP A 303 -9.99 14.75 7.23
CA ASP A 303 -8.61 14.35 6.97
C ASP A 303 -8.55 13.20 5.94
N LEU A 304 -9.46 12.22 6.05
CA LEU A 304 -9.60 11.14 5.06
C LEU A 304 -10.03 11.67 3.67
N ILE A 305 -10.92 12.65 3.64
CA ILE A 305 -11.35 13.30 2.40
C ILE A 305 -10.20 14.09 1.76
N GLN A 306 -9.35 14.75 2.54
CA GLN A 306 -8.19 15.45 2.00
C GLN A 306 -7.20 14.48 1.34
N ASP A 307 -6.92 13.34 1.98
CA ASP A 307 -6.10 12.29 1.39
C ASP A 307 -6.71 11.78 0.07
N LEU A 308 -8.03 11.58 0.02
CA LEU A 308 -8.74 11.22 -1.21
C LEU A 308 -8.67 12.33 -2.27
N ALA A 309 -8.82 13.60 -1.88
CA ALA A 309 -8.82 14.73 -2.80
C ALA A 309 -7.50 14.83 -3.57
N VAL A 310 -6.37 14.55 -2.92
CA VAL A 310 -5.05 14.46 -3.57
C VAL A 310 -5.05 13.44 -4.72
N LEU A 311 -5.73 12.29 -4.55
CA LEU A 311 -5.85 11.26 -5.61
C LEU A 311 -6.74 11.73 -6.76
N LEU A 312 -7.81 12.43 -6.45
CA LEU A 312 -8.79 12.92 -7.41
C LEU A 312 -8.24 14.07 -8.27
N GLU A 313 -7.32 14.88 -7.72
CA GLU A 313 -6.66 15.98 -8.40
C GLU A 313 -5.53 15.55 -9.36
N LEU A 314 -5.05 14.30 -9.24
CA LEU A 314 -4.05 13.77 -10.16
C LEU A 314 -4.54 13.83 -11.60
N ARG A 315 -3.67 14.34 -12.48
CA ARG A 315 -3.96 14.48 -13.91
C ARG A 315 -3.26 13.38 -14.67
N LEU A 316 -4.03 12.54 -15.35
CA LEU A 316 -3.46 11.60 -16.31
C LEU A 316 -2.89 12.40 -17.48
N ASN A 317 -1.62 12.19 -17.81
CA ASN A 317 -1.02 12.84 -18.96
C ASN A 317 -1.72 12.38 -20.24
N GLY A 318 -2.17 13.34 -21.05
CA GLY A 318 -2.84 13.06 -22.31
C GLY A 318 -1.87 12.45 -23.32
N PHE A 319 -2.36 11.53 -24.15
CA PHE A 319 -1.63 11.04 -25.32
C PHE A 319 -1.27 12.23 -26.21
N SER A 320 0.02 12.54 -26.36
CA SER A 320 0.45 13.32 -27.50
C SER A 320 0.45 12.38 -28.71
N SER A 321 -0.65 12.38 -29.47
CA SER A 321 -0.80 11.59 -30.71
C SER A 321 0.31 11.85 -31.74
N ALA A 322 1.15 12.87 -31.54
CA ALA A 322 2.29 13.21 -32.37
C ALA A 322 3.48 12.24 -32.22
N LEU A 323 3.46 11.33 -31.23
CA LEU A 323 4.54 10.37 -30.94
C LEU A 323 4.09 8.91 -31.08
N SER A 324 3.07 8.64 -31.89
CA SER A 324 2.96 7.30 -32.46
C SER A 324 4.29 6.97 -33.15
N PRO A 325 4.93 5.82 -32.85
CA PRO A 325 6.22 5.51 -33.44
C PRO A 325 6.12 5.64 -34.97
N PRO A 326 7.08 6.28 -35.67
CA PRO A 326 7.07 6.39 -37.13
C PRO A 326 7.15 5.03 -37.85
N TRP A 327 7.26 3.93 -37.11
CA TRP A 327 7.52 2.60 -37.63
C TRP A 327 6.29 1.73 -37.40
N LYS A 328 5.93 0.91 -38.40
CA LYS A 328 5.03 -0.22 -38.19
C LYS A 328 5.61 -1.01 -37.02
N ALA A 329 4.88 -1.09 -35.91
CA ALA A 329 5.21 -2.04 -34.86
C ALA A 329 5.40 -3.40 -35.54
N PRO A 330 6.57 -4.06 -35.40
CA PRO A 330 6.65 -5.49 -35.63
C PRO A 330 5.47 -6.17 -34.92
N SER A 331 4.98 -7.30 -35.41
CA SER A 331 3.94 -8.06 -34.69
C SER A 331 4.33 -8.19 -33.22
N GLU A 332 3.36 -8.14 -32.29
CA GLU A 332 3.60 -8.22 -30.84
C GLU A 332 4.53 -9.38 -30.44
N GLU A 333 4.61 -10.41 -31.29
CA GLU A 333 5.48 -11.59 -31.21
C GLU A 333 6.99 -11.32 -31.37
N SER A 334 7.43 -10.14 -31.83
CA SER A 334 8.84 -9.85 -32.12
C SER A 334 9.62 -9.19 -30.97
N TRP A 335 8.95 -8.67 -29.94
CA TRP A 335 9.62 -7.99 -28.83
C TRP A 335 9.71 -8.88 -27.59
N MET A 336 10.92 -9.08 -27.08
CA MET A 336 11.14 -9.71 -25.77
C MET A 336 10.88 -8.69 -24.65
N TRP A 337 9.61 -8.49 -24.31
CA TRP A 337 9.21 -7.62 -23.21
C TRP A 337 9.66 -8.17 -21.86
N VAL A 338 10.25 -7.29 -21.06
CA VAL A 338 10.59 -7.57 -19.68
C VAL A 338 9.75 -6.68 -18.78
N LEU A 339 8.95 -7.27 -17.90
CA LEU A 339 7.97 -6.56 -17.06
C LEU A 339 8.30 -6.68 -15.57
N ALA A 340 8.16 -5.57 -14.85
CA ALA A 340 8.10 -5.50 -13.40
C ALA A 340 6.86 -4.71 -12.96
N GLY A 341 6.26 -5.07 -11.83
CA GLY A 341 5.04 -4.44 -11.34
C GLY A 341 4.49 -5.15 -10.11
N GLY A 342 3.35 -4.69 -9.60
CA GLY A 342 2.64 -5.33 -8.50
C GLY A 342 1.91 -6.61 -8.91
N ASP A 343 1.11 -7.15 -7.99
CA ASP A 343 0.31 -8.35 -8.19
C ASP A 343 -0.92 -8.02 -9.02
N MET A 344 -0.80 -8.16 -10.33
CA MET A 344 -1.90 -7.97 -11.27
C MET A 344 -2.66 -9.28 -11.40
N GLU A 345 -3.87 -9.34 -10.84
CA GLU A 345 -4.71 -10.53 -10.90
C GLU A 345 -4.94 -10.97 -12.37
N THR A 346 -4.36 -12.11 -12.76
CA THR A 346 -4.73 -12.76 -14.02
C THR A 346 -6.10 -13.40 -13.81
N ARG A 347 -7.17 -12.78 -14.36
CA ARG A 347 -8.56 -13.27 -14.36
C ARG A 347 -8.65 -14.78 -14.12
N GLU A 348 -9.20 -15.18 -12.98
CA GLU A 348 -9.63 -16.56 -12.75
C GLU A 348 -10.69 -16.92 -13.80
N PRO A 349 -10.57 -18.05 -14.52
CA PRO A 349 -11.56 -18.44 -15.54
C PRO A 349 -12.96 -18.69 -14.97
N PHE A 350 -13.08 -18.95 -13.66
CA PHE A 350 -14.34 -19.32 -12.99
C PHE A 350 -14.49 -18.76 -11.56
N GLY A 351 -13.79 -17.68 -11.21
CA GLY A 351 -13.78 -17.10 -9.86
C GLY A 351 -13.87 -15.58 -9.88
N SER A 352 -14.49 -15.01 -8.83
CA SER A 352 -14.81 -13.58 -8.66
C SER A 352 -13.73 -12.60 -9.17
N SER A 353 -14.15 -11.60 -9.95
CA SER A 353 -13.41 -10.52 -10.60
C SER A 353 -13.23 -9.21 -9.79
N GLN A 354 -13.70 -9.14 -8.54
CA GLN A 354 -13.44 -7.99 -7.68
C GLN A 354 -11.99 -8.07 -7.25
N LEU A 355 -11.34 -6.92 -7.31
CA LEU A 355 -9.97 -6.78 -6.86
C LEU A 355 -9.99 -7.02 -5.35
N ARG A 356 -9.77 -8.27 -4.94
CA ARG A 356 -9.69 -8.62 -3.51
C ARG A 356 -8.33 -8.30 -2.96
N LYS A 357 -7.34 -8.20 -3.86
CA LYS A 357 -5.95 -8.03 -3.51
C LYS A 357 -5.13 -7.50 -4.68
N GLY A 358 -4.04 -6.83 -4.38
CA GLY A 358 -3.04 -6.45 -5.36
C GLY A 358 -3.45 -5.22 -6.15
N CYS A 359 -3.35 -5.27 -7.46
CA CYS A 359 -3.63 -4.13 -8.32
C CYS A 359 -4.29 -4.52 -9.65
N ARG A 360 -4.95 -3.53 -10.28
CA ARG A 360 -5.59 -3.69 -11.58
C ARG A 360 -4.93 -2.74 -12.58
N ARG A 361 -4.53 -3.26 -13.74
CA ARG A 361 -4.10 -2.41 -14.86
C ARG A 361 -5.31 -1.93 -15.65
N LEU A 362 -5.69 -0.66 -15.47
CA LEU A 362 -6.81 -0.04 -16.20
C LEU A 362 -6.38 0.48 -17.57
N ARG A 363 -5.17 1.06 -17.67
CA ARG A 363 -4.62 1.63 -18.90
C ARG A 363 -3.16 1.22 -19.05
N SER A 364 -2.69 1.13 -20.30
CA SER A 364 -1.27 0.94 -20.61
C SER A 364 -0.88 1.91 -21.72
N THR A 365 0.31 2.50 -21.62
CA THR A 365 0.84 3.42 -22.63
C THR A 365 2.25 2.99 -23.00
N GLN A 366 2.49 2.86 -24.31
CA GLN A 366 3.79 2.51 -24.88
C GLN A 366 4.43 3.74 -25.51
N LEU A 367 5.75 3.84 -25.40
CA LEU A 367 6.53 4.96 -25.90
C LEU A 367 7.91 4.52 -26.38
N ALA A 368 8.30 4.96 -27.58
CA ALA A 368 9.67 4.81 -28.05
C ALA A 368 10.60 5.77 -27.31
N ILE A 369 11.76 5.27 -26.84
CA ILE A 369 12.70 6.08 -26.08
C ILE A 369 13.71 6.74 -27.05
N PRO A 370 13.72 8.09 -27.15
CA PRO A 370 14.67 8.81 -27.99
C PRO A 370 16.10 8.69 -27.45
N GLU A 371 17.06 9.06 -28.29
CA GLU A 371 18.47 9.13 -27.88
C GLU A 371 18.71 10.29 -26.92
N GLY A 372 19.73 10.16 -26.07
CA GLY A 372 20.18 11.26 -25.23
C GLY A 372 19.23 11.62 -24.09
N ILE A 373 18.51 10.64 -23.52
CA ILE A 373 17.83 10.82 -22.23
C ILE A 373 18.86 11.27 -21.20
N SER A 374 18.62 12.45 -20.64
CA SER A 374 19.52 13.15 -19.72
C SER A 374 18.95 13.24 -18.30
N GLN A 375 17.63 13.24 -18.18
CA GLN A 375 16.93 13.35 -16.90
C GLN A 375 15.70 12.44 -16.88
N VAL A 376 15.48 11.82 -15.73
CA VAL A 376 14.26 11.08 -15.41
C VAL A 376 13.64 11.67 -14.16
N SER A 377 12.33 11.90 -14.19
CA SER A 377 11.56 12.37 -13.04
C SER A 377 10.40 11.45 -12.75
N ALA A 378 9.98 11.37 -11.50
CA ALA A 378 8.82 10.61 -11.09
C ALA A 378 7.88 11.46 -10.24
N SER A 379 6.60 11.43 -10.59
CA SER A 379 5.52 11.92 -9.73
C SER A 379 5.15 10.83 -8.72
N THR A 380 4.90 11.19 -7.47
CA THR A 380 4.55 10.24 -6.40
C THR A 380 3.22 10.57 -5.76
N VAL A 381 2.55 9.54 -5.24
CA VAL A 381 1.31 9.66 -4.46
C VAL A 381 1.38 8.80 -3.21
N ARG A 382 0.81 9.28 -2.10
CA ARG A 382 0.76 8.53 -0.83
C ARG A 382 -0.63 7.96 -0.63
N ILE A 383 -0.69 6.69 -0.22
CA ILE A 383 -1.92 6.00 0.17
C ILE A 383 -1.63 5.23 1.45
N GLY A 384 -2.32 5.61 2.53
CA GLY A 384 -1.99 5.18 3.88
C GLY A 384 -0.50 5.36 4.16
N ASN A 385 0.17 4.30 4.60
CA ASN A 385 1.60 4.35 4.93
C ASN A 385 2.54 4.09 3.73
N SER A 386 2.00 3.91 2.53
CA SER A 386 2.77 3.58 1.34
C SER A 386 2.86 4.77 0.37
N VAL A 387 4.02 4.92 -0.26
CA VAL A 387 4.23 5.86 -1.37
C VAL A 387 4.35 5.05 -2.66
N TYR A 388 3.61 5.47 -3.68
CA TYR A 388 3.61 4.87 -5.01
C TYR A 388 4.11 5.89 -6.05
N ILE A 389 4.71 5.38 -7.12
CA ILE A 389 4.96 6.17 -8.33
C ILE A 389 3.63 6.35 -9.06
N ALA A 390 3.25 7.60 -9.31
CA ALA A 390 2.04 7.98 -10.04
C ALA A 390 2.27 8.09 -11.55
N GLY A 391 3.45 8.56 -11.95
CA GLY A 391 3.87 8.74 -13.33
C GLY A 391 5.36 9.01 -13.46
N ILE A 392 5.87 8.93 -14.69
CA ILE A 392 7.28 9.13 -15.03
C ILE A 392 7.40 10.15 -16.16
N THR A 393 8.40 11.03 -16.04
CA THR A 393 8.77 12.03 -17.04
C THR A 393 10.20 11.74 -17.50
N LEU A 394 10.43 11.62 -18.81
CA LEU A 394 11.76 11.49 -19.41
C LEU A 394 12.09 12.78 -20.17
N ALA A 395 13.31 13.31 -20.00
CA ALA A 395 13.76 14.49 -20.73
C ALA A 395 15.10 14.28 -21.44
N THR A 396 15.19 14.71 -22.69
CA THR A 396 16.42 14.65 -23.49
C THR A 396 17.28 15.89 -23.25
N ALA A 397 18.58 15.79 -23.56
CA ALA A 397 19.50 16.94 -23.46
C ALA A 397 19.09 18.13 -24.35
N VAL A 398 18.27 17.88 -25.38
CA VAL A 398 17.77 18.90 -26.33
C VAL A 398 16.45 19.53 -25.84
N GLY A 399 15.92 19.10 -24.69
CA GLY A 399 14.72 19.66 -24.07
C GLY A 399 13.40 18.99 -24.47
N GLU A 400 13.43 17.86 -25.19
CA GLU A 400 12.22 17.07 -25.45
C GLU A 400 11.76 16.40 -24.15
N VAL A 401 10.46 16.48 -23.83
CA VAL A 401 9.87 15.95 -22.59
C VAL A 401 8.76 14.96 -22.92
N LEU A 402 8.86 13.78 -22.31
CA LEU A 402 7.97 12.65 -22.50
C LEU A 402 7.33 12.27 -21.17
N GLN A 403 6.00 12.20 -21.09
CA GLN A 403 5.29 11.96 -19.83
C GLN A 403 4.36 10.76 -19.93
N LEU A 404 4.43 9.87 -18.94
CA LEU A 404 3.63 8.65 -18.84
C LEU A 404 2.99 8.55 -17.45
N GLY A 405 1.73 8.10 -17.40
CA GLY A 405 0.97 8.01 -16.16
C GLY A 405 0.48 9.35 -15.62
N TYR A 406 0.31 9.45 -14.32
CA TYR A 406 -0.27 10.61 -13.65
C TYR A 406 0.79 11.63 -13.23
N ARG A 407 0.43 12.92 -13.32
CA ARG A 407 1.20 14.03 -12.77
C ARG A 407 0.51 14.58 -11.52
N GLY A 408 1.31 14.86 -10.50
CA GLY A 408 0.88 15.47 -9.25
C GLY A 408 1.81 16.60 -8.80
N ALA A 409 1.58 17.12 -7.59
CA ALA A 409 2.39 18.20 -7.03
C ALA A 409 3.80 17.76 -6.56
N SER A 410 3.96 16.47 -6.23
CA SER A 410 5.24 15.91 -5.77
C SER A 410 5.96 15.22 -6.93
N GLU A 411 6.95 15.90 -7.50
CA GLU A 411 7.85 15.36 -8.53
C GLU A 411 9.30 15.49 -8.09
N ARG A 412 10.09 14.44 -8.30
CA ARG A 412 11.55 14.45 -8.08
C ARG A 412 12.26 13.98 -9.33
N SER A 413 13.47 14.48 -9.56
CA SER A 413 14.26 14.18 -10.75
C SER A 413 15.67 13.71 -10.42
N VAL A 414 16.24 12.91 -11.33
CA VAL A 414 17.63 12.47 -11.32
C VAL A 414 18.24 12.66 -12.70
N GLN A 415 19.53 12.95 -12.74
CA GLN A 415 20.30 12.99 -13.98
C GLN A 415 20.75 11.56 -14.33
N VAL A 416 20.67 11.21 -15.61
CA VAL A 416 21.12 9.91 -16.14
C VAL A 416 21.80 10.12 -17.49
N SER A 417 22.88 9.38 -17.76
CA SER A 417 23.55 9.38 -19.06
C SER A 417 23.23 8.07 -19.77
N GLY A 418 22.34 8.11 -20.77
CA GLY A 418 21.97 6.96 -21.59
C GLY A 418 21.25 5.87 -20.80
N LEU A 419 19.92 5.85 -20.86
CA LEU A 419 19.08 4.95 -20.06
C LEU A 419 19.16 3.50 -20.58
N THR A 420 19.72 2.60 -19.77
CA THR A 420 19.90 1.17 -20.10
C THR A 420 19.08 0.23 -19.22
N GLY A 421 18.33 0.77 -18.25
CA GLY A 421 17.44 -0.04 -17.43
C GLY A 421 16.94 0.63 -16.18
N PHE A 422 16.21 -0.15 -15.38
CA PHE A 422 15.68 0.26 -14.08
C PHE A 422 15.89 -0.83 -13.02
N LYS A 423 16.19 -0.41 -11.79
CA LYS A 423 15.79 -1.18 -10.61
C LYS A 423 14.40 -0.71 -10.17
N VAL A 424 13.58 -1.64 -9.71
CA VAL A 424 12.20 -1.35 -9.31
C VAL A 424 11.96 -1.88 -7.91
N ALA A 425 11.39 -1.04 -7.05
CA ALA A 425 10.80 -1.47 -5.79
C ALA A 425 9.28 -1.52 -5.97
N ALA A 426 8.68 -2.69 -5.79
CA ALA A 426 7.26 -2.91 -6.02
C ALA A 426 6.65 -3.70 -4.85
N GLY A 427 5.47 -3.27 -4.41
CA GLY A 427 4.63 -3.96 -3.45
C GLY A 427 3.44 -4.60 -4.14
N LEU A 428 2.52 -5.19 -3.36
CA LEU A 428 1.33 -5.83 -3.92
C LEU A 428 0.49 -4.87 -4.78
N GLY A 429 0.35 -3.62 -4.33
CA GLY A 429 -0.47 -2.61 -4.98
C GLY A 429 0.17 -1.94 -6.20
N GLY A 430 1.46 -2.14 -6.48
CA GLY A 430 2.12 -1.49 -7.61
C GLY A 430 3.55 -1.03 -7.30
N ILE A 431 4.01 0.00 -8.01
CA ILE A 431 5.40 0.45 -7.97
C ILE A 431 5.58 1.52 -6.91
N HIS A 432 6.51 1.32 -5.98
CA HIS A 432 6.83 2.23 -4.88
C HIS A 432 8.00 3.17 -5.21
N ALA A 433 8.99 2.65 -5.93
CA ALA A 433 10.15 3.42 -6.34
C ALA A 433 10.83 2.85 -7.59
N ILE A 434 11.55 3.71 -8.30
CA ILE A 434 12.39 3.35 -9.44
C ILE A 434 13.79 3.94 -9.29
N GLN A 435 14.79 3.22 -9.76
CA GLN A 435 16.18 3.66 -9.82
C GLN A 435 16.66 3.50 -11.25
N CYS A 436 17.14 4.58 -11.88
CA CYS A 436 17.60 4.56 -13.26
C CYS A 436 19.00 3.98 -13.36
N ILE A 437 19.27 3.20 -14.40
CA ILE A 437 20.58 2.67 -14.73
C ILE A 437 21.03 3.31 -16.03
N GLY A 438 22.20 3.97 -15.97
CA GLY A 438 22.82 4.60 -17.13
C GLY A 438 23.81 3.68 -17.85
N GLU A 439 24.50 4.20 -18.86
CA GLU A 439 25.57 3.51 -19.59
C GLU A 439 26.74 3.09 -18.70
N THR A 440 27.01 3.85 -17.63
CA THR A 440 28.07 3.52 -16.66
C THR A 440 27.74 2.30 -15.79
N GLY A 441 26.51 1.78 -15.86
CA GLY A 441 26.00 0.71 -14.99
C GLY A 441 25.74 1.14 -13.54
N LYS A 442 26.16 2.36 -13.14
CA LYS A 442 25.91 2.89 -11.80
C LYS A 442 24.43 3.32 -11.67
N PRO A 443 23.71 2.84 -10.64
CA PRO A 443 22.33 3.26 -10.43
C PRO A 443 22.24 4.69 -9.88
N SER A 444 21.19 5.42 -10.27
CA SER A 444 20.86 6.76 -9.76
C SER A 444 20.42 6.75 -8.29
N ALA A 445 20.06 7.90 -7.72
CA ALA A 445 19.23 7.89 -6.50
C ALA A 445 17.85 7.28 -6.79
N TRP A 446 17.20 6.72 -5.77
CA TRP A 446 15.82 6.25 -5.88
C TRP A 446 14.86 7.43 -6.07
N LEU A 447 13.98 7.30 -7.04
CA LEU A 447 12.78 8.13 -7.18
C LEU A 447 11.62 7.38 -6.53
N GLY A 448 10.97 7.97 -5.52
CA GLY A 448 9.95 7.30 -4.70
C GLY A 448 10.47 6.84 -3.34
N CYS A 449 9.80 5.85 -2.75
CA CYS A 449 10.15 5.28 -1.44
C CYS A 449 10.42 3.77 -1.59
N PRO A 450 11.69 3.32 -1.67
CA PRO A 450 12.00 1.89 -1.84
C PRO A 450 11.86 1.10 -0.54
N ASP A 451 11.71 1.79 0.59
CA ASP A 451 11.65 1.18 1.91
C ASP A 451 10.43 0.27 2.02
N SER A 452 10.58 -0.82 2.77
CA SER A 452 9.49 -1.76 3.03
C SER A 452 8.87 -2.43 1.78
N ALA A 453 9.53 -2.32 0.61
CA ALA A 453 9.08 -2.94 -0.64
C ALA A 453 10.13 -3.92 -1.21
N PRO A 454 9.71 -5.07 -1.75
CA PRO A 454 10.58 -5.96 -2.52
C PRO A 454 11.17 -5.28 -3.76
N LYS A 455 12.41 -5.62 -4.10
CA LYS A 455 13.23 -4.98 -5.13
C LYS A 455 13.64 -5.95 -6.22
N THR A 456 13.73 -5.48 -7.46
CA THR A 456 14.17 -6.28 -8.60
C THR A 456 15.07 -5.49 -9.55
N GLU A 457 16.02 -6.19 -10.16
CA GLU A 457 16.89 -5.70 -11.23
C GLU A 457 16.49 -6.25 -12.60
N ARG A 458 15.29 -6.85 -12.72
CA ARG A 458 14.84 -7.51 -13.95
C ARG A 458 14.85 -6.56 -15.16
N LEU A 459 14.64 -5.26 -14.93
CA LEU A 459 14.64 -4.25 -15.99
C LEU A 459 16.02 -3.63 -16.24
N ALA A 460 17.07 -4.11 -15.59
CA ALA A 460 18.46 -3.76 -15.86
C ALA A 460 18.97 -4.58 -17.07
N VAL A 461 18.50 -4.24 -18.26
CA VAL A 461 18.77 -5.03 -19.48
C VAL A 461 20.21 -4.90 -19.99
N GLY A 462 20.93 -3.84 -19.58
CA GLY A 462 22.34 -3.63 -19.90
C GLY A 462 22.61 -3.16 -21.33
N THR A 463 21.57 -3.08 -22.15
CA THR A 463 21.56 -2.43 -23.46
C THR A 463 20.59 -1.26 -23.46
N ARG A 464 20.56 -0.49 -24.55
CA ARG A 464 19.61 0.61 -24.68
C ARG A 464 18.16 0.09 -24.71
N ILE A 465 17.28 0.82 -24.03
CA ILE A 465 15.84 0.56 -24.10
C ILE A 465 15.28 1.18 -25.38
N ALA A 466 14.60 0.39 -26.21
CA ALA A 466 13.95 0.86 -27.43
C ALA A 466 12.53 1.37 -27.13
N VAL A 467 11.77 0.62 -26.33
CA VAL A 467 10.38 0.93 -26.00
C VAL A 467 10.13 0.74 -24.51
N LEU A 468 9.37 1.67 -23.94
CA LEU A 468 8.88 1.63 -22.56
C LEU A 468 7.35 1.51 -22.57
N GLU A 469 6.83 0.58 -21.76
CA GLU A 469 5.41 0.49 -21.46
C GLU A 469 5.19 0.82 -19.98
N VAL A 470 4.20 1.67 -19.70
CA VAL A 470 3.73 1.99 -18.35
C VAL A 470 2.27 1.61 -18.22
N GLY A 471 1.98 0.70 -17.29
CA GLY A 471 0.64 0.32 -16.88
C GLY A 471 0.21 1.09 -15.64
N VAL A 472 -0.98 1.70 -15.70
CA VAL A 472 -1.55 2.48 -14.59
C VAL A 472 -2.94 1.99 -14.19
N ASP A 473 -3.30 2.25 -12.94
CA ASP A 473 -4.65 2.16 -12.43
C ASP A 473 -5.30 3.56 -12.36
N GLY A 474 -6.22 3.78 -11.44
CA GLY A 474 -6.90 5.04 -11.22
C GLY A 474 -6.00 6.16 -10.67
N PHE A 475 -4.80 5.90 -10.17
CA PHE A 475 -3.95 6.96 -9.60
C PHE A 475 -2.44 6.64 -9.52
N ARG A 476 -2.02 5.38 -9.73
CA ARG A 476 -0.62 4.94 -9.63
C ARG A 476 -0.18 4.08 -10.81
N MET A 477 1.14 3.98 -10.96
CA MET A 477 1.79 3.00 -11.82
C MET A 477 1.78 1.63 -11.14
N VAL A 478 1.17 0.66 -11.81
CA VAL A 478 1.07 -0.73 -11.36
C VAL A 478 2.07 -1.65 -12.05
N SER A 479 2.54 -1.26 -13.25
CA SER A 479 3.59 -1.97 -13.97
C SER A 479 4.41 -1.07 -14.87
N ILE A 480 5.64 -1.51 -15.14
CA ILE A 480 6.60 -0.92 -16.05
C ILE A 480 7.28 -2.05 -16.81
N ALA A 481 7.33 -1.94 -18.14
CA ALA A 481 7.98 -2.93 -18.98
C ALA A 481 8.90 -2.27 -20.00
N VAL A 482 10.00 -2.95 -20.31
CA VAL A 482 11.01 -2.46 -21.25
C VAL A 482 11.22 -3.48 -22.36
N ALA A 483 11.41 -2.99 -23.57
CA ALA A 483 11.88 -3.77 -24.70
C ALA A 483 13.29 -3.28 -25.07
N PRO A 484 14.33 -4.13 -24.93
CA PRO A 484 15.70 -3.75 -25.29
C PRO A 484 15.83 -3.62 -26.81
N GLN A 485 16.75 -2.76 -27.25
CA GLN A 485 17.21 -2.75 -28.63
C GLN A 485 18.02 -4.03 -28.89
N LEU A 486 17.53 -4.89 -29.78
CA LEU A 486 18.09 -6.21 -30.07
C LEU A 486 19.35 -6.07 -30.95
N ASP A 487 20.51 -5.87 -30.33
CA ASP A 487 21.80 -5.95 -31.05
C ASP A 487 22.53 -7.28 -30.80
N THR A 488 22.21 -8.02 -29.72
CA THR A 488 22.65 -9.41 -29.47
C THR A 488 21.81 -10.05 -28.36
N PRO A 489 21.46 -11.36 -28.41
CA PRO A 489 20.85 -12.05 -27.28
C PRO A 489 21.86 -12.08 -26.12
N ALA A 490 21.54 -11.40 -25.02
CA ALA A 490 22.35 -11.50 -23.81
C ALA A 490 22.40 -12.98 -23.38
N ALA A 491 23.60 -13.54 -23.26
CA ALA A 491 23.79 -14.85 -22.67
C ALA A 491 23.25 -14.81 -21.24
N TYR A 492 22.11 -15.45 -20.99
CA TYR A 492 21.58 -15.62 -19.64
C TYR A 492 22.52 -16.56 -18.87
N GLY A 493 23.53 -15.99 -18.24
CA GLY A 493 24.51 -16.69 -17.42
C GLY A 493 23.98 -17.14 -16.05
N HIS A 494 24.88 -17.70 -15.25
CA HIS A 494 24.71 -18.30 -13.91
C HIS A 494 24.13 -17.40 -12.79
N ASP A 495 23.30 -16.40 -13.11
CA ASP A 495 22.77 -15.42 -12.15
C ASP A 495 21.31 -15.02 -12.44
N ARG A 496 20.59 -15.94 -13.09
CA ARG A 496 19.26 -15.68 -13.64
C ARG A 496 18.24 -15.41 -12.54
N LEU A 497 18.28 -16.14 -11.42
CA LEU A 497 17.33 -15.92 -10.32
C LEU A 497 17.58 -14.57 -9.64
N ARG A 498 18.84 -14.29 -9.29
CA ARG A 498 19.22 -13.04 -8.60
C ARG A 498 18.73 -11.81 -9.36
N ARG A 499 18.99 -11.77 -10.68
CA ARG A 499 18.63 -10.63 -11.53
C ARG A 499 17.14 -10.57 -11.91
N SER A 500 16.45 -11.72 -12.00
CA SER A 500 15.08 -11.76 -12.52
C SER A 500 14.01 -11.83 -11.43
N ALA A 501 14.31 -12.35 -10.23
CA ALA A 501 13.34 -12.41 -9.15
C ALA A 501 13.13 -11.03 -8.49
N ILE A 502 12.09 -10.96 -7.66
CA ILE A 502 11.81 -9.82 -6.80
C ILE A 502 12.20 -10.23 -5.39
N TRP A 503 13.05 -9.46 -4.71
CA TRP A 503 13.69 -9.85 -3.46
C TRP A 503 13.36 -8.92 -2.32
N TYR A 504 13.26 -9.45 -1.11
CA TYR A 504 13.14 -8.67 0.11
C TYR A 504 14.12 -9.19 1.19
N PRO A 505 14.78 -8.31 1.98
CA PRO A 505 14.66 -6.84 1.96
C PRO A 505 15.38 -6.14 0.80
N ASP A 506 16.43 -6.77 0.30
CA ASP A 506 17.23 -6.32 -0.83
C ASP A 506 17.64 -7.50 -1.72
N LEU A 507 18.24 -7.24 -2.87
CA LEU A 507 18.81 -8.31 -3.68
C LEU A 507 19.92 -9.01 -2.90
N PRO A 508 19.97 -10.36 -2.91
CA PRO A 508 21.10 -11.09 -2.33
C PRO A 508 22.43 -10.63 -2.93
N PRO A 509 23.47 -10.38 -2.11
CA PRO A 509 24.78 -9.95 -2.58
C PRO A 509 25.39 -10.90 -3.63
N ALA A 510 26.19 -10.35 -4.54
CA ALA A 510 26.76 -11.11 -5.66
C ALA A 510 27.69 -12.27 -5.23
N ASN A 511 28.34 -12.11 -4.06
CA ASN A 511 29.24 -13.10 -3.47
C ASN A 511 28.53 -14.32 -2.88
N LEU A 512 27.21 -14.29 -2.74
CA LEU A 512 26.44 -15.33 -2.07
C LEU A 512 25.79 -16.26 -3.09
N ASN A 513 26.18 -17.53 -3.11
CA ASN A 513 25.70 -18.47 -4.12
C ASN A 513 24.27 -18.92 -3.80
N LEU A 514 23.33 -18.64 -4.71
CA LEU A 514 21.91 -18.98 -4.58
C LEU A 514 21.59 -20.43 -4.96
N ASN A 515 22.55 -21.16 -5.53
CA ASN A 515 22.39 -22.55 -5.94
C ASN A 515 21.14 -22.74 -6.82
N ASP A 516 20.96 -21.88 -7.84
CA ASP A 516 19.76 -21.77 -8.69
C ASP A 516 19.23 -23.13 -9.18
N ASP A 517 20.11 -24.06 -9.57
CA ASP A 517 19.76 -25.41 -10.04
C ASP A 517 19.08 -26.29 -8.97
N SER A 518 19.21 -25.89 -7.70
CA SER A 518 18.61 -26.54 -6.54
C SER A 518 17.23 -25.98 -6.18
N PHE A 519 16.78 -24.92 -6.83
CA PHE A 519 15.48 -24.31 -6.59
C PHE A 519 14.41 -24.90 -7.51
N LEU A 520 13.45 -25.65 -6.94
CA LEU A 520 12.45 -26.44 -7.69
C LEU A 520 11.57 -25.63 -8.66
N GLN A 521 11.45 -24.31 -8.46
CA GLN A 521 10.48 -23.45 -9.14
C GLN A 521 11.09 -22.23 -9.82
N LEU A 522 12.38 -22.29 -10.17
CA LEU A 522 13.13 -21.17 -10.77
C LEU A 522 12.34 -20.34 -11.79
N GLN A 523 11.73 -21.00 -12.79
CA GLN A 523 11.01 -20.31 -13.87
C GLN A 523 9.81 -19.50 -13.37
N LEU A 524 9.07 -20.01 -12.37
CA LEU A 524 7.90 -19.34 -11.82
C LEU A 524 8.27 -18.02 -11.15
N TYR A 525 9.42 -17.95 -10.48
CA TYR A 525 9.87 -16.76 -9.75
C TYR A 525 10.68 -15.76 -10.60
N THR A 526 10.97 -16.11 -11.86
CA THR A 526 11.65 -15.20 -12.79
C THR A 526 10.70 -14.26 -13.55
N GLY A 527 9.38 -14.43 -13.37
CA GLY A 527 8.34 -13.61 -14.00
C GLY A 527 7.21 -13.25 -13.03
N GLY A 528 6.42 -12.23 -13.39
CA GLY A 528 5.30 -11.74 -12.56
C GLY A 528 5.74 -11.15 -11.21
N TYR A 529 4.77 -10.97 -10.31
CA TYR A 529 4.99 -10.51 -8.94
C TYR A 529 4.97 -11.68 -7.96
N ARG A 530 6.16 -12.17 -7.60
CA ARG A 530 6.35 -13.28 -6.66
C ARG A 530 7.59 -12.98 -5.81
N PRO A 531 7.44 -12.20 -4.72
CA PRO A 531 8.57 -11.79 -3.91
C PRO A 531 9.19 -13.00 -3.18
N LEU A 532 10.52 -13.06 -3.22
CA LEU A 532 11.35 -13.96 -2.44
C LEU A 532 11.91 -13.22 -1.23
N VAL A 533 11.70 -13.79 -0.04
CA VAL A 533 12.36 -13.35 1.19
C VAL A 533 13.61 -14.19 1.41
N TRP A 534 14.61 -13.65 2.09
CA TRP A 534 15.82 -14.40 2.42
C TRP A 534 16.41 -14.00 3.76
N VAL A 535 17.17 -14.93 4.35
CA VAL A 535 17.92 -14.78 5.61
C VAL A 535 19.34 -15.29 5.41
N CYS A 536 20.35 -14.56 5.89
CA CYS A 536 21.72 -15.05 5.97
C CYS A 536 22.12 -15.24 7.44
N PHE A 537 21.69 -16.35 8.03
CA PHE A 537 21.94 -16.67 9.44
C PHE A 537 23.42 -16.94 9.74
N GLY A 538 24.20 -17.35 8.73
CA GLY A 538 25.64 -17.56 8.84
C GLY A 538 26.45 -16.26 8.82
N GLY A 539 25.86 -15.16 8.35
CA GLY A 539 26.56 -13.89 8.12
C GLY A 539 27.63 -13.98 7.03
N PRO A 540 28.28 -12.85 6.69
CA PRO A 540 29.30 -12.79 5.66
C PRO A 540 30.43 -13.81 5.90
N GLY A 541 30.68 -14.69 4.93
CA GLY A 541 31.70 -15.73 5.04
C GLY A 541 31.47 -16.76 6.16
N GLY A 542 30.25 -16.84 6.71
CA GLY A 542 29.89 -17.81 7.75
C GLY A 542 30.31 -17.43 9.19
N ILE A 543 30.70 -16.18 9.45
CA ILE A 543 31.21 -15.73 10.76
C ILE A 543 30.29 -15.99 11.96
N TYR A 544 28.97 -16.09 11.75
CA TYR A 544 27.98 -16.33 12.79
C TYR A 544 27.69 -17.82 13.02
N LEU A 545 28.15 -18.71 12.14
CA LEU A 545 27.95 -20.15 12.30
C LEU A 545 28.55 -20.68 13.61
N ARG A 546 29.71 -20.15 14.02
CA ARG A 546 30.35 -20.48 15.32
C ARG A 546 29.58 -20.02 16.56
N HIS A 547 28.55 -19.20 16.37
CA HIS A 547 27.71 -18.66 17.43
C HIS A 547 26.31 -19.27 17.42
N LEU A 548 25.93 -19.99 16.36
CA LEU A 548 24.61 -20.59 16.21
C LEU A 548 24.41 -21.70 17.25
N THR A 549 23.38 -21.58 18.08
CA THR A 549 23.10 -22.54 19.16
C THR A 549 21.84 -23.35 18.94
N LYS A 550 20.88 -22.81 18.18
CA LYS A 550 19.57 -23.43 17.97
C LYS A 550 18.89 -22.91 16.72
N MET A 551 18.16 -23.80 16.07
CA MET A 551 17.15 -23.47 15.08
C MET A 551 15.79 -23.90 15.61
N THR A 552 14.81 -23.00 15.55
CA THR A 552 13.44 -23.25 15.98
C THR A 552 12.50 -23.07 14.80
N VAL A 553 11.53 -23.96 14.64
CA VAL A 553 10.47 -23.83 13.63
C VAL A 553 9.13 -23.80 14.34
N SER A 554 8.29 -22.85 13.96
CA SER A 554 6.99 -22.63 14.58
C SER A 554 5.85 -22.62 13.55
N GLY A 555 4.70 -23.17 13.95
CA GLY A 555 3.46 -23.20 13.15
C GLY A 555 2.96 -24.61 12.83
N SER A 556 1.64 -24.76 12.63
CA SER A 556 1.12 -25.91 11.87
C SER A 556 1.54 -25.74 10.41
N GLY A 557 2.56 -26.50 10.00
CA GLY A 557 3.30 -26.32 8.75
C GLY A 557 4.53 -25.39 8.89
N LEU A 558 5.44 -25.44 7.91
CA LEU A 558 6.71 -24.69 7.95
C LEU A 558 6.46 -23.19 7.64
N ARG A 559 6.15 -22.38 8.67
CA ARG A 559 5.78 -20.96 8.51
C ARG A 559 6.91 -20.00 8.80
N ARG A 560 7.63 -20.24 9.91
CA ARG A 560 8.73 -19.40 10.37
C ARG A 560 9.87 -20.26 10.91
N ILE A 561 11.09 -19.85 10.62
CA ILE A 561 12.33 -20.44 11.15
C ILE A 561 13.10 -19.35 11.88
N ASP A 562 13.43 -19.58 13.15
CA ASP A 562 14.23 -18.68 13.97
C ASP A 562 15.58 -19.30 14.32
N PHE A 563 16.62 -18.49 14.31
CA PHE A 563 18.00 -18.85 14.61
C PHE A 563 18.44 -18.14 15.88
N SER A 564 18.87 -18.91 16.87
CA SER A 564 19.38 -18.40 18.15
C SER A 564 20.91 -18.47 18.17
N PHE A 565 21.51 -17.45 18.76
CA PHE A 565 22.96 -17.31 18.87
C PHE A 565 23.38 -17.10 20.32
N ASN A 566 24.61 -17.49 20.67
CA ASN A 566 25.22 -17.18 21.97
C ASN A 566 25.83 -15.77 22.04
N THR A 567 25.64 -14.96 20.99
CA THR A 567 26.10 -13.58 20.89
C THR A 567 25.05 -12.74 20.20
N GLU A 568 25.20 -11.43 20.25
CA GLU A 568 24.33 -10.51 19.52
C GLU A 568 24.67 -10.52 18.02
N VAL A 569 23.68 -10.83 17.20
CA VAL A 569 23.78 -10.91 15.73
C VAL A 569 22.74 -9.97 15.11
N PRO A 570 22.95 -9.32 13.95
CA PRO A 570 21.93 -8.45 13.35
C PRO A 570 20.55 -9.12 13.21
N ALA A 571 19.46 -8.34 13.36
CA ALA A 571 18.09 -8.88 13.43
C ALA A 571 17.68 -9.59 12.14
N GLU A 572 18.15 -9.10 10.99
CA GLU A 572 17.95 -9.64 9.65
C GLU A 572 18.56 -11.04 9.43
N CYS A 573 19.44 -11.49 10.32
CA CYS A 573 20.04 -12.83 10.28
C CYS A 573 19.27 -13.85 11.13
N ARG A 574 18.28 -13.41 11.92
CA ARG A 574 17.70 -14.24 12.99
C ARG A 574 16.44 -14.99 12.59
N SER A 575 15.73 -14.58 11.54
CA SER A 575 14.42 -15.14 11.23
C SER A 575 14.15 -15.25 9.74
N PHE A 576 13.46 -16.31 9.34
CA PHE A 576 12.99 -16.55 7.99
C PHE A 576 11.48 -16.83 7.99
N GLY A 577 10.75 -16.14 7.12
CA GLY A 577 9.28 -16.22 7.07
C GLY A 577 8.62 -15.43 8.21
N ARG A 578 7.31 -15.59 8.34
CA ARG A 578 6.48 -14.92 9.33
C ARG A 578 5.41 -15.87 9.88
N GLN A 579 4.89 -15.52 11.04
CA GLN A 579 3.80 -16.23 11.70
C GLN A 579 2.93 -15.25 12.48
N GLU A 580 1.63 -15.52 12.51
CA GLU A 580 0.68 -14.83 13.39
C GLU A 580 0.77 -15.37 14.82
N ASP A 581 0.94 -14.47 15.78
CA ASP A 581 0.77 -14.77 17.19
C ASP A 581 -0.72 -14.96 17.47
N ARG A 582 -1.21 -16.21 17.42
CA ARG A 582 -2.58 -16.57 17.79
C ARG A 582 -2.85 -16.47 19.31
N GLN A 583 -2.17 -15.55 20.02
CA GLN A 583 -2.26 -15.47 21.48
C GLN A 583 -3.44 -14.65 22.00
N GLU A 584 -4.07 -13.80 21.19
CA GLU A 584 -5.07 -12.82 21.69
C GLU A 584 -6.54 -13.22 21.51
N ASP A 585 -6.90 -14.14 20.60
CA ASP A 585 -8.29 -14.61 20.44
C ASP A 585 -8.64 -15.78 21.37
N ARG A 586 -8.25 -15.70 22.65
CA ARG A 586 -8.56 -16.72 23.66
C ARG A 586 -9.88 -16.41 24.37
N GLN A 587 -10.99 -16.82 23.79
CA GLN A 587 -12.16 -17.23 24.58
C GLN A 587 -11.98 -18.70 24.94
N GLU A 588 -12.09 -19.03 26.22
CA GLU A 588 -11.73 -20.31 26.85
C GLU A 588 -12.59 -21.53 26.44
N ASP A 589 -13.43 -21.44 25.41
CA ASP A 589 -14.56 -22.38 25.21
C ASP A 589 -14.43 -23.37 24.04
N SER A 590 -13.22 -23.72 23.58
CA SER A 590 -13.07 -24.83 22.62
C SER A 590 -12.00 -25.85 23.04
N GLU A 591 -12.43 -27.05 23.44
CA GLU A 591 -11.62 -28.24 23.83
C GLU A 591 -10.78 -28.85 22.67
N HIS A 592 -10.52 -28.10 21.60
CA HIS A 592 -9.67 -28.53 20.48
C HIS A 592 -8.52 -27.55 20.29
N THR A 593 -7.60 -27.55 21.27
CA THR A 593 -6.30 -26.89 21.17
C THR A 593 -5.45 -27.57 20.10
N GLU A 594 -5.45 -27.03 18.87
CA GLU A 594 -4.33 -27.22 17.94
C GLU A 594 -3.11 -26.51 18.54
N HIS A 595 -2.31 -27.24 19.32
CA HIS A 595 -1.02 -26.76 19.77
C HIS A 595 -0.19 -26.34 18.55
N THR A 596 0.30 -25.10 18.54
CA THR A 596 1.32 -24.69 17.56
C THR A 596 2.55 -25.57 17.80
N GLU A 597 2.78 -26.54 16.92
CA GLU A 597 3.96 -27.41 17.02
C GLU A 597 5.22 -26.53 16.94
N LEU A 598 5.99 -26.53 18.01
CA LEU A 598 7.29 -25.87 18.10
C LEU A 598 8.36 -26.95 17.99
N ILE A 599 9.12 -26.94 16.91
CA ILE A 599 10.23 -27.88 16.70
C ILE A 599 11.52 -27.15 17.04
N GLU A 600 12.21 -27.62 18.08
CA GLU A 600 13.53 -27.12 18.45
C GLU A 600 14.63 -28.08 18.00
N PHE A 601 15.64 -27.53 17.34
CA PHE A 601 16.83 -28.25 16.91
C PHE A 601 18.09 -27.52 17.41
N PRO A 602 18.65 -27.93 18.55
CA PRO A 602 19.93 -27.40 19.04
C PRO A 602 21.03 -27.69 18.02
N ILE A 603 21.92 -26.73 17.75
CA ILE A 603 23.08 -26.84 16.85
C ILE A 603 24.31 -26.38 17.63
N ASP A 604 25.37 -27.18 17.73
CA ASP A 604 26.60 -26.80 18.43
C ASP A 604 27.56 -26.02 17.51
N GLY A 605 27.15 -24.82 17.11
CA GLY A 605 27.98 -23.91 16.33
C GLY A 605 29.36 -23.64 16.95
N PRO A 606 29.46 -23.37 18.28
CA PRO A 606 30.75 -23.16 18.95
C PRO A 606 31.70 -24.36 18.84
N GLY A 607 31.16 -25.58 18.83
CA GLY A 607 31.92 -26.80 18.56
C GLY A 607 32.19 -27.08 17.08
N GLY A 608 31.79 -26.20 16.16
CA GLY A 608 31.98 -26.36 14.72
C GLY A 608 30.92 -27.23 14.03
N GLU A 609 29.77 -27.44 14.66
CA GLU A 609 28.63 -28.06 13.99
C GLU A 609 27.93 -27.09 13.05
N MET A 610 27.66 -27.53 11.83
CA MET A 610 27.03 -26.72 10.79
C MET A 610 26.06 -27.55 9.96
N ILE A 611 25.07 -26.87 9.37
CA ILE A 611 24.16 -27.46 8.40
C ILE A 611 24.93 -27.72 7.10
N GLU A 612 24.99 -28.98 6.67
CA GLU A 612 25.72 -29.39 5.47
C GLU A 612 24.81 -29.78 4.30
N ARG A 613 23.58 -30.21 4.61
CA ARG A 613 22.66 -30.77 3.62
C ARG A 613 21.21 -30.54 4.00
N VAL A 614 20.40 -30.30 2.98
CA VAL A 614 18.96 -30.08 3.10
C VAL A 614 18.20 -30.94 2.09
N GLU A 615 17.10 -31.56 2.51
CA GLU A 615 16.12 -32.20 1.63
C GLU A 615 14.77 -31.49 1.71
N ILE A 616 14.27 -31.06 0.57
CA ILE A 616 13.03 -30.30 0.40
C ILE A 616 12.01 -31.21 -0.29
N PHE A 617 10.83 -31.30 0.29
CA PHE A 617 9.68 -32.03 -0.25
C PHE A 617 8.52 -31.06 -0.41
N GLN A 618 8.08 -30.89 -1.65
CA GLN A 618 7.05 -29.93 -2.01
C GLN A 618 5.85 -30.68 -2.60
N GLU A 619 4.69 -30.44 -2.02
CA GLU A 619 3.43 -31.08 -2.38
C GLU A 619 2.63 -30.17 -3.31
N TYR A 620 2.00 -30.78 -4.32
CA TYR A 620 1.11 -30.11 -5.27
C TYR A 620 -0.23 -30.84 -5.32
N THR A 621 -1.31 -30.10 -5.50
CA THR A 621 -2.65 -30.67 -5.68
C THR A 621 -2.95 -31.00 -7.14
N SER A 622 -3.74 -32.06 -7.39
CA SER A 622 -4.16 -32.46 -8.74
C SER A 622 -5.26 -31.54 -9.30
N GLU A 623 -5.44 -31.58 -10.63
CA GLU A 623 -6.49 -30.80 -11.32
C GLU A 623 -7.92 -31.24 -10.97
N SER A 624 -8.11 -32.48 -10.50
CA SER A 624 -9.41 -33.11 -10.25
C SER A 624 -10.09 -32.71 -8.94
N ASP A 625 -9.43 -31.90 -8.11
CA ASP A 625 -9.86 -31.63 -6.74
C ASP A 625 -10.54 -30.25 -6.67
N ILE A 626 -11.85 -30.29 -6.44
CA ILE A 626 -12.85 -29.24 -6.75
C ILE A 626 -12.76 -28.06 -5.76
N TYR A 627 -12.08 -28.25 -4.63
CA TYR A 627 -11.90 -27.23 -3.59
C TYR A 627 -10.57 -26.46 -3.73
N ASN A 628 -9.75 -26.72 -4.75
CA ASN A 628 -8.38 -26.21 -4.78
C ASN A 628 -8.20 -24.81 -5.37
N VAL A 629 -7.39 -24.03 -4.64
CA VAL A 629 -6.94 -22.70 -5.02
C VAL A 629 -5.82 -22.80 -6.06
N ARG A 630 -5.87 -22.00 -7.13
CA ARG A 630 -4.94 -22.08 -8.28
C ARG A 630 -3.46 -22.02 -7.88
N TRP A 631 -3.11 -21.20 -6.90
CA TRP A 631 -1.73 -21.04 -6.44
C TRP A 631 -1.15 -22.35 -5.89
N LEU A 632 -1.96 -23.21 -5.25
CA LEU A 632 -1.51 -24.49 -4.69
C LEU A 632 -1.10 -25.50 -5.79
N ARG A 633 -1.70 -25.39 -6.99
CA ARG A 633 -1.31 -26.18 -8.16
C ARG A 633 -0.01 -25.69 -8.79
N THR A 634 0.24 -24.39 -8.77
CA THR A 634 1.39 -23.79 -9.44
C THR A 634 2.62 -23.69 -8.53
N GLU A 635 2.43 -23.32 -7.27
CA GLU A 635 3.48 -23.06 -6.27
C GLU A 635 3.62 -24.19 -5.26
N GLY A 636 2.60 -25.02 -5.06
CA GLY A 636 2.64 -26.06 -4.03
C GLY A 636 2.82 -25.52 -2.62
N ILE A 637 3.01 -26.43 -1.68
CA ILE A 637 3.35 -26.13 -0.28
C ILE A 637 4.56 -26.94 0.15
N LEU A 638 5.38 -26.35 1.02
CA LEU A 638 6.48 -27.06 1.65
C LEU A 638 5.92 -27.98 2.73
N GLU A 639 5.81 -29.26 2.41
CA GLU A 639 5.23 -30.27 3.30
C GLU A 639 6.25 -30.81 4.30
N LEU A 640 7.49 -31.02 3.85
CA LEU A 640 8.54 -31.61 4.66
C LEU A 640 9.91 -31.02 4.34
N LEU A 641 10.63 -30.64 5.40
CA LEU A 641 12.02 -30.23 5.36
C LEU A 641 12.86 -31.18 6.23
N LYS A 642 13.97 -31.66 5.67
CA LYS A 642 15.00 -32.37 6.44
C LYS A 642 16.31 -31.60 6.41
N ILE A 643 16.90 -31.41 7.57
CA ILE A 643 18.18 -30.72 7.74
C ILE A 643 19.17 -31.70 8.33
N HIS A 644 20.38 -31.74 7.75
CA HIS A 644 21.47 -32.61 8.19
C HIS A 644 22.69 -31.77 8.56
N THR A 645 23.38 -32.17 9.63
CA THR A 645 24.61 -31.51 10.08
C THR A 645 25.85 -32.35 9.76
N ASN A 646 27.01 -31.69 9.71
CA ASN A 646 28.32 -32.32 9.53
C ASN A 646 28.71 -33.31 10.67
N ARG A 647 27.92 -33.38 11.74
CA ARG A 647 28.04 -34.36 12.83
C ARG A 647 27.06 -35.54 12.71
N GLY A 648 26.41 -35.69 11.55
CA GLY A 648 25.48 -36.78 11.28
C GLY A 648 24.11 -36.63 11.95
N ARG A 649 23.81 -35.50 12.60
CA ARG A 649 22.49 -35.25 13.20
C ARG A 649 21.50 -34.82 12.12
N THR A 650 20.23 -35.15 12.33
CA THR A 650 19.16 -34.82 11.39
C THR A 650 17.96 -34.26 12.12
N CYS A 651 17.40 -33.18 11.61
CA CYS A 651 16.12 -32.61 12.03
C CYS A 651 15.08 -32.84 10.92
N ARG A 652 13.86 -33.21 11.33
CA ARG A 652 12.72 -33.41 10.42
C ARG A 652 11.61 -32.46 10.84
N ILE A 653 11.12 -31.66 9.90
CA ILE A 653 10.10 -30.64 10.11
C ILE A 653 8.95 -30.91 9.14
N GLY A 654 7.73 -31.10 9.66
CA GLY A 654 6.53 -31.35 8.84
C GLY A 654 6.10 -32.82 8.75
N THR A 655 4.88 -33.03 8.27
CA THR A 655 4.19 -34.33 8.20
C THR A 655 4.66 -35.18 7.01
N ARG A 656 4.28 -36.46 6.99
CA ARG A 656 4.64 -37.38 5.90
C ARG A 656 3.73 -37.12 4.70
N PRO A 657 4.24 -37.20 3.45
CA PRO A 657 3.43 -37.20 2.24
C PRO A 657 2.15 -38.00 2.38
N SER A 658 1.01 -37.31 2.45
CA SER A 658 -0.25 -37.93 2.03
C SER A 658 -0.17 -38.19 0.53
N ALA A 659 -0.90 -39.16 -0.01
CA ALA A 659 -0.70 -39.72 -1.36
C ALA A 659 -0.98 -38.74 -2.54
N ARG A 660 -0.22 -37.64 -2.65
CA ARG A 660 -0.27 -36.59 -3.69
C ARG A 660 1.05 -36.53 -4.48
N ILE A 661 1.12 -35.63 -5.47
CA ILE A 661 2.33 -35.40 -6.27
C ILE A 661 3.35 -34.64 -5.41
N VAL A 662 4.44 -35.31 -5.03
CA VAL A 662 5.53 -34.72 -4.26
C VAL A 662 6.79 -34.60 -5.12
N LYS A 663 7.29 -33.37 -5.28
CA LYS A 663 8.63 -33.14 -5.85
C LYS A 663 9.65 -33.10 -4.72
N LYS A 664 10.74 -33.86 -4.91
CA LYS A 664 11.87 -33.90 -3.97
C LYS A 664 13.09 -33.22 -4.58
N LYS A 665 13.77 -32.41 -3.77
CA LYS A 665 15.11 -31.90 -4.10
C LYS A 665 16.04 -32.07 -2.91
N ARG A 666 17.31 -32.37 -3.20
CA ARG A 666 18.37 -32.49 -2.20
C ARG A 666 19.51 -31.56 -2.60
N PHE A 667 20.04 -30.85 -1.62
CA PHE A 667 21.22 -30.00 -1.76
C PHE A 667 22.27 -30.37 -0.71
N SER A 668 23.54 -30.36 -1.08
CA SER A 668 24.66 -30.58 -0.16
C SER A 668 25.74 -29.56 -0.47
N ALA A 669 26.28 -28.90 0.56
CA ALA A 669 27.32 -27.90 0.38
C ALA A 669 28.59 -28.54 -0.22
N ALA A 670 29.25 -27.82 -1.12
CA ALA A 670 30.53 -28.25 -1.66
C ALA A 670 31.61 -28.22 -0.55
N PRO A 671 32.66 -29.06 -0.62
CA PRO A 671 33.79 -28.97 0.29
C PRO A 671 34.37 -27.55 0.35
N GLY A 672 34.64 -27.04 1.55
CA GLY A 672 35.11 -25.67 1.78
C GLY A 672 34.03 -24.58 1.74
N SER A 673 32.76 -24.96 1.53
CA SER A 673 31.61 -24.05 1.63
C SER A 673 30.63 -24.50 2.71
N ALA A 674 29.85 -23.56 3.24
CA ALA A 674 28.80 -23.84 4.21
C ALA A 674 27.46 -23.29 3.75
N ILE A 675 26.37 -23.89 4.25
CA ILE A 675 25.04 -23.31 4.13
C ILE A 675 24.94 -22.17 5.14
N THR A 676 24.87 -20.93 4.64
CA THR A 676 24.83 -19.70 5.45
C THR A 676 23.47 -19.02 5.41
N GLY A 677 22.52 -19.51 4.61
CA GLY A 677 21.20 -18.89 4.54
C GLY A 677 20.15 -19.69 3.81
N PHE A 678 18.91 -19.20 3.91
CA PHE A 678 17.76 -19.66 3.13
C PHE A 678 17.11 -18.49 2.39
N PHE A 679 16.51 -18.79 1.25
CA PHE A 679 15.56 -17.91 0.59
C PHE A 679 14.31 -18.66 0.20
N GLY A 680 13.22 -17.97 -0.08
CA GLY A 680 11.98 -18.62 -0.46
C GLY A 680 10.81 -17.69 -0.55
N ALA A 681 9.65 -18.26 -0.82
CA ALA A 681 8.40 -17.54 -0.88
C ALA A 681 7.46 -18.02 0.22
N GLN A 682 6.60 -17.12 0.66
CA GLN A 682 5.48 -17.44 1.53
C GLN A 682 4.25 -16.78 0.92
N TYR A 683 3.15 -17.53 0.87
CA TYR A 683 1.92 -16.98 0.33
C TYR A 683 1.41 -15.84 1.24
N HIS A 684 0.77 -14.86 0.63
CA HIS A 684 0.39 -13.61 1.28
C HIS A 684 -0.78 -13.75 2.26
N TYR A 685 -1.53 -14.85 2.18
CA TYR A 685 -2.67 -15.09 3.06
C TYR A 685 -2.20 -15.46 4.48
N LEU A 686 -2.82 -14.86 5.49
CA LEU A 686 -2.48 -15.06 6.90
C LEU A 686 -2.42 -16.55 7.24
N GLY A 687 -1.31 -16.95 7.87
CA GLY A 687 -1.10 -18.32 8.29
C GLY A 687 -0.70 -19.31 7.18
N CYS A 688 -0.41 -18.86 5.96
CA CYS A 688 0.10 -19.77 4.93
C CYS A 688 1.53 -20.27 5.25
N PRO A 689 1.85 -21.54 4.96
CA PRO A 689 3.20 -22.06 5.05
C PRO A 689 4.09 -21.44 3.97
N ILE A 690 5.40 -21.60 4.15
CA ILE A 690 6.40 -21.33 3.12
C ILE A 690 6.06 -22.19 1.89
N THR A 691 5.92 -21.55 0.74
CA THR A 691 5.52 -22.21 -0.52
C THR A 691 6.71 -22.69 -1.30
N ALA A 692 7.86 -22.00 -1.22
CA ALA A 692 9.11 -22.42 -1.87
C ALA A 692 10.31 -22.14 -0.97
N LEU A 693 11.35 -22.98 -1.05
CA LEU A 693 12.59 -22.83 -0.28
C LEU A 693 13.81 -23.12 -1.17
N GLY A 694 14.84 -22.30 -1.03
CA GLY A 694 16.15 -22.41 -1.64
C GLY A 694 17.25 -22.20 -0.59
N VAL A 695 18.49 -22.54 -0.94
CA VAL A 695 19.62 -22.59 -0.02
C VAL A 695 20.74 -21.70 -0.52
N MET A 696 21.32 -20.93 0.41
CA MET A 696 22.42 -20.02 0.12
C MET A 696 23.71 -20.55 0.73
N THR A 697 24.79 -20.46 -0.04
CA THR A 697 26.11 -20.93 0.38
C THR A 697 27.18 -19.88 0.17
N GLU A 698 28.18 -19.92 1.05
CA GLU A 698 29.39 -19.12 0.95
C GLU A 698 30.63 -20.00 1.20
N PRO A 699 31.78 -19.67 0.58
CA PRO A 699 33.06 -20.21 1.00
C PRO A 699 33.30 -19.85 2.46
N LEU A 700 33.76 -20.81 3.25
CA LEU A 700 34.22 -20.51 4.60
C LEU A 700 35.54 -19.74 4.49
N GLY A 701 35.62 -18.58 5.14
CA GLY A 701 36.89 -17.84 5.21
C GLY A 701 37.95 -18.72 5.86
N GLU A 702 39.18 -18.70 5.33
CA GLU A 702 40.34 -19.22 6.05
C GLU A 702 40.46 -18.43 7.35
N THR A 703 40.07 -19.05 8.48
CA THR A 703 40.30 -18.51 9.82
C THR A 703 41.65 -18.94 10.35
#